data_AF-A0A7J4MKM0-F1
#
_entry.id   AF-A0A7J4MKM0-F1
#
_cell.length_a   1.000
_cell.length_b   1.000
_cell.length_c   1.000
_cell.angle_alpha   90.00
_cell.angle_beta   90.00
_cell.angle_gamma   90.00
#
_symmetry.space_group_name_H-M   'P 1'
#
loop_
_entity.id
_entity.type
_entity.pdbx_description
1 polymer ?
#
loop_
_entity_poly.entity_id
_entity_poly.type
_entity_poly.pdbx_seq_one_letter_code
_entity_poly.pdbx_strand_id
1 'polypeptide(L)'
;MGLPPIDLQVFHDNGYTRRQCRVTELWFWSSDPSRDTCGDTEVDEYTFIGAPIIDGFSQLGRDLKDAMREQFIGFFEQREHTRVEPYPVLARWRDDIHLTIASIADFQPHVTSGAVEPPANPLTISQPCIRLNDIDAVGRSGRHLTTFEMMAHHVFNRPDEGKMYYWMEECVKHCHDLLCITFGIDPAEITYVENPWSGGGNAGAAVEVIVGGLELATLVFMNLEEHEDGDIEIKGVKYTEMPLQIIDTGYGLERFCWAAAGTPTIYESIYPESVAWLKEQAGFSAEMFDMTQSDLDSLLGEMSRLFGIMNIEVGSDGDRMREVFLTRLGERGHSIDSEMFAAITEPLSKIYAIPDHMHALANMLGDGLVPSNAKAGYLARMIARRVLRMRDDLGLDVSLSDLALQHLEVNYSTDRMKQTQEGLVTILKGEEERYDEMLRKGMQVVKTAIKDIAKDSTELPDEILFTINDSHGIAPDLVMNIANDLGWKNLVLRTGFNAEMAERHAAMAKAAAKAITAKPLVENVPELPATVALYYEDVSSQNFEASVLACLPLVGEDLPEGATHGIVLDRTCFYPEGGGQEGDYGSLTCDSASHSIFDTQKVGELVVHLSSGPFEVGDMVHGELDWSRRRQLMDHHTAVHIVGGAARRLLGPHIYQAGANKSVESARLDITHHRRLTRSDLDQIEALANEVVQNVSRTEKLTLDRKDADRKFGFDLYQGGAPKGSDIRILRIADHDIQACGGTHHDEPGRIGQIRIVRSNAVQDGVERLHIVAGQAAMEHARNQEAILRNASDVFQVPVDELPATANRFFAEWKEQR
;
A
#
# COMPACT_ATOMS: atom_id res chain seq x y z
N MET A 1 33.31 -5.34 1.14
CA MET A 1 34.17 -4.14 1.10
C MET A 1 33.26 -2.95 1.35
N GLY A 2 33.62 -2.02 2.24
CA GLY A 2 32.82 -0.81 2.45
C GLY A 2 32.86 0.10 1.22
N LEU A 3 31.81 0.90 1.03
CA LEU A 3 31.80 1.98 0.03
C LEU A 3 32.90 3.01 0.34
N PRO A 4 33.42 3.73 -0.67
CA PRO A 4 34.43 4.76 -0.45
C PRO A 4 33.92 5.87 0.51
N PRO A 5 34.81 6.54 1.27
CA PRO A 5 34.44 7.67 2.11
C PRO A 5 33.76 8.79 1.33
N ILE A 6 32.79 9.46 1.96
CA ILE A 6 32.12 10.64 1.40
C ILE A 6 32.94 11.87 1.82
N ASP A 7 34.02 12.12 1.07
CA ASP A 7 34.94 13.25 1.31
C ASP A 7 34.63 14.39 0.33
N LEU A 8 33.85 15.37 0.79
CA LEU A 8 33.28 16.46 -0.01
C LEU A 8 33.86 17.82 0.38
N GLN A 9 33.97 18.75 -0.57
CA GLN A 9 34.58 20.07 -0.35
C GLN A 9 33.76 20.90 0.64
N VAL A 10 32.43 20.80 0.61
CA VAL A 10 31.50 21.48 1.51
C VAL A 10 31.78 21.16 2.97
N PHE A 11 32.25 19.96 3.31
CA PHE A 11 32.64 19.63 4.68
C PHE A 11 33.86 20.45 5.10
N HIS A 12 34.89 20.49 4.27
CA HIS A 12 36.11 21.25 4.55
C HIS A 12 35.87 22.75 4.61
N ASP A 13 35.06 23.28 3.69
CA ASP A 13 34.72 24.70 3.60
C ASP A 13 33.96 25.19 4.85
N ASN A 14 33.20 24.30 5.50
CA ASN A 14 32.46 24.57 6.73
C ASN A 14 33.16 24.02 7.99
N GLY A 15 34.43 23.64 7.91
CA GLY A 15 35.26 23.27 9.06
C GLY A 15 34.96 21.90 9.67
N TYR A 16 34.25 21.02 8.96
CA TYR A 16 34.00 19.65 9.41
C TYR A 16 35.25 18.79 9.30
N THR A 17 35.42 17.88 10.26
CA THR A 17 36.49 16.88 10.26
C THR A 17 35.89 15.48 10.37
N ARG A 18 36.42 14.54 9.57
CA ARG A 18 35.99 13.13 9.58
C ARG A 18 36.57 12.41 10.79
N ARG A 19 35.71 11.73 11.55
CA ARG A 19 36.03 11.03 12.80
C ARG A 19 35.30 9.69 12.87
N GLN A 20 35.75 8.81 13.75
CA GLN A 20 35.10 7.54 14.00
C GLN A 20 34.37 7.60 15.35
N CYS A 21 33.09 7.22 15.36
CA CYS A 21 32.28 7.18 16.56
C CYS A 21 32.82 6.14 17.53
N ARG A 22 33.01 6.53 18.79
CA ARG A 22 33.47 5.63 19.85
C ARG A 22 32.49 4.48 20.15
N VAL A 23 31.19 4.69 19.92
CA VAL A 23 30.13 3.75 20.32
C VAL A 23 29.71 2.83 19.16
N THR A 24 29.39 3.41 18.01
CA THR A 24 28.87 2.65 16.85
C THR A 24 29.95 2.23 15.85
N GLU A 25 31.19 2.72 16.02
CA GLU A 25 32.31 2.55 15.09
C GLU A 25 32.07 3.15 13.68
N LEU A 26 30.91 3.77 13.44
CA LEU A 26 30.59 4.47 12.19
C LEU A 26 31.45 5.72 12.02
N TRP A 27 31.73 6.06 10.77
CA TRP A 27 32.42 7.30 10.43
C TRP A 27 31.42 8.44 10.37
N PHE A 28 31.80 9.61 10.88
CA PHE A 28 30.96 10.80 10.84
C PHE A 28 31.79 12.07 10.67
N TRP A 29 31.15 13.14 10.21
CA TRP A 29 31.74 14.46 10.08
C TRP A 29 31.16 15.39 11.14
N SER A 30 32.03 16.14 11.83
CA SER A 30 31.62 17.18 12.78
C SER A 30 32.56 18.37 12.74
N SER A 31 32.00 19.58 12.92
CA SER A 31 32.75 20.82 13.10
C SER A 31 33.17 21.04 14.56
N ASP A 32 32.59 20.32 15.52
CA ASP A 32 33.02 20.33 16.93
C ASP A 32 34.28 19.47 17.11
N PRO A 33 35.44 20.05 17.47
CA PRO A 33 36.67 19.30 17.63
C PRO A 33 36.67 18.37 18.84
N SER A 34 35.75 18.56 19.78
CA SER A 34 35.65 17.79 21.03
C SER A 34 34.72 16.57 20.92
N ARG A 35 33.85 16.52 19.91
CA ARG A 35 32.89 15.43 19.72
C ARG A 35 33.60 14.11 19.33
N ASP A 36 33.27 13.04 20.07
CA ASP A 36 33.75 11.67 19.85
C ASP A 36 32.62 10.63 19.59
N THR A 37 31.37 11.08 19.55
CA THR A 37 30.17 10.30 19.22
C THR A 37 29.50 10.83 17.95
N CYS A 38 28.79 9.96 17.21
CA CYS A 38 28.10 10.37 15.98
C CYS A 38 26.83 11.19 16.22
N GLY A 39 26.37 11.33 17.46
CA GLY A 39 25.21 12.13 17.83
C GLY A 39 23.89 11.37 17.92
N ASP A 40 23.85 10.10 17.50
CA ASP A 40 22.67 9.23 17.61
C ASP A 40 23.08 7.89 18.21
N THR A 41 23.22 7.84 19.55
CA THR A 41 23.69 6.67 20.30
C THR A 41 23.07 6.62 21.70
N GLU A 42 23.26 5.51 22.43
CA GLU A 42 22.83 5.34 23.84
C GLU A 42 23.50 6.30 24.86
N VAL A 43 24.44 7.14 24.41
CA VAL A 43 25.08 8.17 25.25
C VAL A 43 24.86 9.58 24.74
N ASP A 44 24.20 9.75 23.59
CA ASP A 44 23.83 11.05 23.06
C ASP A 44 22.40 11.40 23.53
N GLU A 45 22.24 12.59 24.11
CA GLU A 45 20.96 13.10 24.59
C GLU A 45 20.37 14.10 23.60
N TYR A 46 19.05 14.26 23.61
CA TYR A 46 18.40 15.33 22.85
C TYR A 46 18.71 16.69 23.49
N THR A 47 19.38 17.58 22.75
CA THR A 47 19.76 18.91 23.24
C THR A 47 18.64 19.94 23.07
N PHE A 48 17.68 19.69 22.18
CA PHE A 48 16.64 20.65 21.79
C PHE A 48 15.39 20.64 22.70
N ILE A 49 15.27 19.70 23.64
CA ILE A 49 14.10 19.58 24.53
C ILE A 49 14.08 20.69 25.58
N GLY A 50 13.08 21.56 25.50
CA GLY A 50 12.97 22.79 26.28
C GLY A 50 13.89 23.92 25.81
N ALA A 51 14.67 23.70 24.74
CA ALA A 51 15.56 24.66 24.13
C ALA A 51 15.52 24.46 22.60
N PRO A 52 14.47 24.94 21.90
CA PRO A 52 14.31 24.73 20.48
C PRO A 52 15.57 25.09 19.69
N ILE A 53 15.95 24.22 18.75
CA ILE A 53 17.16 24.38 17.94
C ILE A 53 16.88 25.04 16.58
N ILE A 54 15.60 25.11 16.19
CA ILE A 54 15.13 25.83 15.01
C ILE A 54 14.27 27.00 15.48
N ASP A 55 14.70 28.21 15.18
CA ASP A 55 13.99 29.44 15.55
C ASP A 55 12.89 29.81 14.54
N GLY A 56 11.97 30.69 14.94
CA GLY A 56 11.00 31.32 14.03
C GLY A 56 9.64 30.61 13.91
N PHE A 57 9.42 29.54 14.68
CA PHE A 57 8.16 28.80 14.72
C PHE A 57 7.60 28.79 16.15
N SER A 58 6.56 29.59 16.41
CA SER A 58 5.90 29.63 17.73
C SER A 58 4.60 28.83 17.78
N GLN A 59 4.06 28.46 16.62
CA GLN A 59 2.87 27.66 16.45
C GLN A 59 3.16 26.16 16.67
N LEU A 60 2.11 25.37 16.90
CA LEU A 60 2.16 23.91 17.03
C LEU A 60 1.12 23.27 16.10
N GLY A 61 1.09 21.94 16.05
CA GLY A 61 0.08 21.18 15.33
C GLY A 61 0.14 21.36 13.82
N ARG A 62 -1.05 21.43 13.20
CA ARG A 62 -1.20 21.58 11.75
C ARG A 62 -0.49 22.84 11.21
N ASP A 63 -0.65 23.97 11.86
CA ASP A 63 -0.05 25.24 11.43
C ASP A 63 1.49 25.19 11.42
N LEU A 64 2.08 24.45 12.36
CA LEU A 64 3.52 24.20 12.39
C LEU A 64 3.96 23.32 11.22
N LYS A 65 3.25 22.21 10.99
CA LYS A 65 3.52 21.33 9.85
C LYS A 65 3.43 22.07 8.52
N ASP A 66 2.37 22.87 8.33
CA ASP A 66 2.14 23.62 7.10
C ASP A 66 3.24 24.67 6.87
N ALA A 67 3.60 25.44 7.89
CA ALA A 67 4.68 26.42 7.79
C ALA A 67 6.05 25.78 7.51
N MET A 68 6.38 24.67 8.19
CA MET A 68 7.64 23.96 8.00
C MET A 68 7.74 23.35 6.59
N ARG A 69 6.64 22.76 6.09
CA ARG A 69 6.54 22.21 4.74
C ARG A 69 6.76 23.27 3.67
N GLU A 70 6.10 24.44 3.80
CA GLU A 70 6.27 25.52 2.82
C GLU A 70 7.67 26.13 2.84
N GLN A 71 8.31 26.21 4.01
CA GLN A 71 9.71 26.66 4.10
C GLN A 71 10.66 25.70 3.38
N PHE A 72 10.50 24.39 3.59
CA PHE A 72 11.29 23.37 2.89
C PHE A 72 11.07 23.44 1.37
N ILE A 73 9.82 23.38 0.92
CA ILE A 73 9.50 23.38 -0.51
C ILE A 73 9.98 24.68 -1.16
N GLY A 74 9.70 25.83 -0.54
CA GLY A 74 10.10 27.14 -1.04
C GLY A 74 11.62 27.31 -1.15
N PHE A 75 12.39 26.70 -0.24
CA PHE A 75 13.85 26.68 -0.30
C PHE A 75 14.38 25.98 -1.56
N PHE A 76 13.78 24.85 -1.94
CA PHE A 76 14.17 24.09 -3.13
C PHE A 76 13.61 24.70 -4.43
N GLU A 77 12.42 25.30 -4.40
CA GLU A 77 11.89 26.06 -5.55
C GLU A 77 12.80 27.24 -5.93
N GLN A 78 13.37 27.94 -4.94
CA GLN A 78 14.38 28.99 -5.17
C GLN A 78 15.69 28.46 -5.78
N ARG A 79 15.91 27.14 -5.74
CA ARG A 79 17.04 26.41 -6.34
C ARG A 79 16.60 25.59 -7.55
N GLU A 80 15.58 26.09 -8.26
CA GLU A 80 15.10 25.55 -9.54
C GLU A 80 14.55 24.11 -9.47
N HIS A 81 14.24 23.59 -8.27
CA HIS A 81 13.51 22.34 -8.14
C HIS A 81 12.03 22.58 -8.40
N THR A 82 11.40 21.67 -9.14
CA THR A 82 9.97 21.75 -9.39
C THR A 82 9.20 21.09 -8.25
N ARG A 83 8.24 21.82 -7.66
CA ARG A 83 7.29 21.26 -6.70
C ARG A 83 6.42 20.20 -7.37
N VAL A 84 6.38 19.01 -6.78
CA VAL A 84 5.53 17.89 -7.18
C VAL A 84 4.51 17.63 -6.08
N GLU A 85 3.27 17.36 -6.48
CA GLU A 85 2.22 16.96 -5.54
C GLU A 85 2.46 15.54 -5.03
N PRO A 86 2.19 15.27 -3.74
CA PRO A 86 2.38 13.93 -3.19
C PRO A 86 1.48 12.89 -3.84
N TYR A 87 2.00 11.67 -3.89
CA TYR A 87 1.30 10.48 -4.31
C TYR A 87 0.43 9.97 -3.17
N PRO A 88 -0.62 9.16 -3.46
CA PRO A 88 -1.41 8.55 -2.39
C PRO A 88 -0.55 7.58 -1.56
N VAL A 89 -0.90 7.39 -0.29
CA VAL A 89 -0.24 6.40 0.58
C VAL A 89 -0.49 4.97 0.13
N LEU A 90 -1.47 4.74 -0.75
CA LEU A 90 -1.73 3.47 -1.40
C LEU A 90 -0.91 3.39 -2.69
N ALA A 91 0.05 2.47 -2.74
CA ALA A 91 0.98 2.32 -3.85
C ALA A 91 0.30 1.67 -5.08
N ARG A 92 -0.56 2.41 -5.78
CA ARG A 92 -1.37 1.92 -6.91
C ARG A 92 -0.59 1.79 -8.23
N TRP A 93 0.57 2.42 -8.34
CA TRP A 93 1.42 2.41 -9.53
C TRP A 93 2.39 1.22 -9.61
N ARG A 94 2.48 0.42 -8.53
CA ARG A 94 3.37 -0.73 -8.37
C ARG A 94 2.65 -1.89 -7.66
N ASP A 95 3.24 -3.09 -7.68
CA ASP A 95 2.62 -4.32 -7.19
C ASP A 95 3.43 -5.08 -6.12
N ASP A 96 4.63 -4.62 -5.80
CA ASP A 96 5.57 -5.22 -4.85
C ASP A 96 5.43 -4.71 -3.41
N ILE A 97 4.89 -3.51 -3.21
CA ILE A 97 4.52 -2.96 -1.89
C ILE A 97 3.07 -2.47 -1.86
N HIS A 98 2.48 -2.38 -0.67
CA HIS A 98 1.09 -1.95 -0.48
C HIS A 98 0.93 -0.47 -0.14
N LEU A 99 1.89 0.07 0.61
CA LEU A 99 1.87 1.44 1.13
C LEU A 99 3.14 2.17 0.72
N THR A 100 3.04 3.49 0.58
CA THR A 100 4.20 4.36 0.35
C THR A 100 5.05 4.44 1.62
N ILE A 101 6.28 3.94 1.57
CA ILE A 101 7.18 3.82 2.74
C ILE A 101 8.27 4.91 2.80
N ALA A 102 8.48 5.60 1.67
CA ALA A 102 9.46 6.67 1.47
C ALA A 102 9.06 7.47 0.22
N SER A 103 9.54 8.72 0.10
CA SER A 103 9.31 9.56 -1.08
C SER A 103 9.82 8.93 -2.38
N ILE A 104 10.97 8.25 -2.34
CA ILE A 104 11.53 7.58 -3.52
C ILE A 104 10.66 6.42 -4.04
N ALA A 105 9.80 5.86 -3.19
CA ALA A 105 8.91 4.76 -3.55
C ALA A 105 7.86 5.16 -4.60
N ASP A 106 7.59 6.46 -4.73
CA ASP A 106 6.71 7.07 -5.74
C ASP A 106 7.25 6.89 -7.16
N PHE A 107 8.57 6.84 -7.28
CA PHE A 107 9.29 6.82 -8.56
C PHE A 107 9.79 5.41 -8.91
N GLN A 108 9.79 4.50 -7.94
CA GLN A 108 10.17 3.10 -8.14
C GLN A 108 9.01 2.25 -8.70
N PRO A 109 9.33 1.20 -9.49
CA PRO A 109 10.62 0.93 -10.11
C PRO A 109 10.82 1.65 -11.45
N HIS A 110 9.76 2.28 -11.98
CA HIS A 110 9.71 2.70 -13.38
C HIS A 110 10.64 3.87 -13.72
N VAL A 111 10.74 4.86 -12.84
CA VAL A 111 11.64 6.01 -13.05
C VAL A 111 13.07 5.65 -12.64
N THR A 112 13.22 4.90 -11.54
CA THR A 112 14.55 4.52 -11.03
C THR A 112 15.29 3.55 -11.95
N SER A 113 14.58 2.71 -12.70
CA SER A 113 15.16 1.87 -13.78
C SER A 113 15.50 2.65 -15.05
N GLY A 114 15.09 3.92 -15.15
CA GLY A 114 15.25 4.73 -16.35
C GLY A 114 14.24 4.45 -17.47
N ALA A 115 13.28 3.55 -17.26
CA ALA A 115 12.24 3.22 -18.24
C ALA A 115 11.22 4.36 -18.45
N VAL A 116 11.03 5.22 -17.43
CA VAL A 116 10.10 6.36 -17.45
C VAL A 116 10.84 7.61 -16.98
N GLU A 117 10.53 8.76 -17.57
CA GLU A 117 11.08 10.04 -17.11
C GLU A 117 10.36 10.50 -15.82
N PRO A 118 11.07 11.11 -14.85
CA PRO A 118 10.43 11.64 -13.64
C PRO A 118 9.45 12.77 -13.99
N PRO A 119 8.45 13.07 -13.11
CA PRO A 119 7.50 14.16 -13.36
C PRO A 119 8.19 15.51 -13.59
N ALA A 120 9.28 15.77 -12.87
CA ALA A 120 10.21 16.88 -13.10
C ALA A 120 11.64 16.46 -12.67
N ASN A 121 12.66 17.20 -13.07
CA ASN A 121 14.05 16.92 -12.69
C ASN A 121 14.86 18.23 -12.70
N PRO A 122 15.41 18.69 -11.57
CA PRO A 122 15.22 18.15 -10.23
C PRO A 122 13.81 18.45 -9.68
N LEU A 123 13.36 17.69 -8.68
CA LEU A 123 12.03 17.85 -8.07
C LEU A 123 12.09 17.97 -6.55
N THR A 124 11.08 18.58 -5.95
CA THR A 124 10.87 18.64 -4.49
C THR A 124 9.43 18.25 -4.14
N ILE A 125 9.24 17.53 -3.03
CA ILE A 125 7.96 16.94 -2.61
C ILE A 125 7.88 16.85 -1.08
N SER A 126 6.66 16.78 -0.54
CA SER A 126 6.38 16.40 0.85
C SER A 126 5.45 15.21 0.82
N GLN A 127 6.00 13.99 0.90
CA GLN A 127 5.28 12.75 0.66
C GLN A 127 4.81 12.11 1.98
N PRO A 128 3.50 11.99 2.22
CA PRO A 128 2.98 11.16 3.30
C PRO A 128 3.42 9.70 3.12
N CYS A 129 4.05 9.16 4.16
CA CYS A 129 4.59 7.80 4.20
C CYS A 129 4.00 7.06 5.40
N ILE A 130 3.77 5.75 5.26
CA ILE A 130 3.33 4.89 6.34
C ILE A 130 4.36 3.77 6.55
N ARG A 131 4.90 3.68 7.77
CA ARG A 131 5.80 2.61 8.21
C ARG A 131 5.19 1.90 9.41
N LEU A 132 5.03 0.58 9.28
CA LEU A 132 4.41 -0.24 10.33
C LEU A 132 5.41 -1.15 11.06
N ASN A 133 6.68 -1.16 10.64
CA ASN A 133 7.74 -1.92 11.31
C ASN A 133 7.96 -1.42 12.74
N ASP A 134 7.80 -0.11 12.96
CA ASP A 134 8.06 0.55 14.24
C ASP A 134 6.77 0.79 15.06
N ILE A 135 5.66 0.15 14.70
CA ILE A 135 4.34 0.39 15.32
C ILE A 135 4.31 0.15 16.84
N ASP A 136 5.20 -0.71 17.36
CA ASP A 136 5.33 -0.99 18.79
C ASP A 136 6.18 0.06 19.53
N ALA A 137 6.99 0.85 18.81
CA ALA A 137 7.75 1.97 19.37
C ALA A 137 6.94 3.28 19.41
N VAL A 138 5.84 3.36 18.64
CA VAL A 138 4.92 4.51 18.62
C VAL A 138 4.25 4.69 19.97
N GLY A 139 4.27 5.92 20.48
CA GLY A 139 3.83 6.31 21.81
C GLY A 139 4.86 6.06 22.92
N ARG A 140 5.85 5.18 22.71
CA ARG A 140 6.82 4.79 23.76
C ARG A 140 8.16 5.50 23.64
N SER A 141 8.67 5.63 22.42
CA SER A 141 9.99 6.20 22.14
C SER A 141 10.03 7.73 22.09
N GLY A 142 8.87 8.40 22.11
CA GLY A 142 8.76 9.86 21.96
C GLY A 142 8.98 10.40 20.55
N ARG A 143 9.53 9.60 19.60
CA ARG A 143 9.93 10.06 18.25
C ARG A 143 9.37 9.26 17.05
N HIS A 144 8.91 8.03 17.26
CA HIS A 144 8.43 7.18 16.17
C HIS A 144 6.97 7.47 15.85
N LEU A 145 6.63 7.44 14.56
CA LEU A 145 5.29 7.64 14.04
C LEU A 145 4.96 6.50 13.08
N THR A 146 3.70 6.07 13.03
CA THR A 146 3.25 5.18 11.95
C THR A 146 3.14 5.94 10.65
N THR A 147 2.76 7.22 10.70
CA THR A 147 2.60 8.08 9.54
C THR A 147 3.34 9.38 9.73
N PHE A 148 4.12 9.74 8.72
CA PHE A 148 4.91 10.97 8.72
C PHE A 148 5.05 11.47 7.29
N GLU A 149 5.37 12.74 7.11
CA GLU A 149 5.68 13.29 5.81
C GLU A 149 7.20 13.30 5.61
N MET A 150 7.63 12.56 4.60
CA MET A 150 8.99 12.61 4.11
C MET A 150 9.08 13.74 3.08
N MET A 151 9.58 14.89 3.52
CA MET A 151 10.01 15.94 2.61
C MET A 151 11.25 15.48 1.87
N ALA A 152 11.35 15.74 0.57
CA ALA A 152 12.42 15.24 -0.24
C ALA A 152 12.70 16.15 -1.43
N HIS A 153 13.96 16.19 -1.83
CA HIS A 153 14.35 16.63 -3.15
C HIS A 153 15.07 15.49 -3.88
N HIS A 154 14.65 15.22 -5.12
CA HIS A 154 15.17 14.13 -5.93
C HIS A 154 15.78 14.63 -7.23
N VAL A 155 16.86 13.96 -7.64
CA VAL A 155 17.53 14.20 -8.91
C VAL A 155 17.80 12.85 -9.58
N PHE A 156 17.40 12.73 -10.84
CA PHE A 156 17.58 11.50 -11.62
C PHE A 156 18.60 11.77 -12.73
N ASN A 157 19.89 11.62 -12.43
CA ASN A 157 20.93 11.82 -13.43
C ASN A 157 21.06 10.60 -14.34
N ARG A 158 21.29 10.87 -15.62
CA ARG A 158 21.63 9.88 -16.65
C ARG A 158 22.96 10.28 -17.29
N PRO A 159 24.10 9.97 -16.64
CA PRO A 159 25.41 10.40 -17.10
C PRO A 159 25.73 9.98 -18.53
N ASP A 160 25.34 8.75 -18.90
CA ASP A 160 25.56 8.19 -20.24
C ASP A 160 24.79 8.93 -21.35
N GLU A 161 23.67 9.57 -20.99
CA GLU A 161 22.88 10.42 -21.89
C GLU A 161 23.30 11.90 -21.85
N GLY A 162 24.32 12.25 -21.04
CA GLY A 162 24.75 13.63 -20.81
C GLY A 162 23.75 14.47 -20.00
N LYS A 163 22.78 13.85 -19.32
CA LYS A 163 21.78 14.53 -18.47
C LYS A 163 22.24 14.47 -17.01
N MET A 164 23.06 15.44 -16.61
CA MET A 164 23.55 15.57 -15.23
C MET A 164 23.19 16.97 -14.70
N TYR A 165 22.53 17.03 -13.55
CA TYR A 165 22.16 18.27 -12.88
C TYR A 165 23.14 18.60 -11.76
N TYR A 166 23.19 17.78 -10.72
CA TYR A 166 24.18 17.83 -9.66
C TYR A 166 24.28 16.47 -8.95
N TRP A 167 25.27 16.30 -8.05
CA TRP A 167 25.52 15.06 -7.30
C TRP A 167 25.80 15.33 -5.82
N MET A 168 26.57 14.46 -5.16
CA MET A 168 26.85 14.47 -3.72
C MET A 168 27.21 15.85 -3.16
N GLU A 169 28.15 16.55 -3.81
CA GLU A 169 28.67 17.85 -3.36
C GLU A 169 27.55 18.89 -3.18
N GLU A 170 26.79 19.16 -4.25
CA GLU A 170 25.74 20.18 -4.21
C GLU A 170 24.54 19.72 -3.36
N CYS A 171 24.27 18.41 -3.29
CA CYS A 171 23.23 17.85 -2.43
C CYS A 171 23.51 18.10 -0.94
N VAL A 172 24.72 17.76 -0.47
CA VAL A 172 25.11 17.98 0.91
C VAL A 172 25.17 19.47 1.22
N LYS A 173 25.62 20.29 0.27
CA LYS A 173 25.57 21.75 0.39
C LYS A 173 24.15 22.31 0.51
N HIS A 174 23.19 21.84 -0.29
CA HIS A 174 21.79 22.24 -0.13
C HIS A 174 21.23 21.86 1.24
N CYS A 175 21.53 20.65 1.73
CA CYS A 175 21.16 20.25 3.08
C CYS A 175 21.80 21.17 4.14
N HIS A 176 23.10 21.46 4.03
CA HIS A 176 23.80 22.35 4.95
C HIS A 176 23.24 23.77 4.94
N ASP A 177 23.02 24.36 3.76
CA ASP A 177 22.43 25.68 3.59
C ASP A 177 21.00 25.74 4.19
N LEU A 178 20.21 24.68 4.00
CA LEU A 178 18.88 24.59 4.58
C LEU A 178 18.96 24.65 6.11
N LEU A 179 19.79 23.81 6.72
CA LEU A 179 19.91 23.73 8.18
C LEU A 179 20.51 25.00 8.79
N CYS A 180 21.66 25.46 8.27
CA CYS A 180 22.41 26.55 8.88
C CYS A 180 21.90 27.94 8.47
N ILE A 181 21.56 28.14 7.19
CA ILE A 181 21.19 29.47 6.68
C ILE A 181 19.69 29.70 6.82
N THR A 182 18.86 28.70 6.52
CA THR A 182 17.39 28.86 6.52
C THR A 182 16.82 28.65 7.92
N PHE A 183 17.26 27.58 8.61
CA PHE A 183 16.78 27.26 9.95
C PHE A 183 17.65 27.81 11.09
N GLY A 184 18.82 28.39 10.78
CA GLY A 184 19.67 29.06 11.77
C GLY A 184 20.38 28.11 12.74
N ILE A 185 20.47 26.82 12.41
CA ILE A 185 21.07 25.79 13.26
C ILE A 185 22.59 26.00 13.33
N ASP A 186 23.17 25.93 14.53
CA ASP A 186 24.63 26.00 14.71
C ASP A 186 25.29 24.77 14.05
N PRO A 187 26.26 24.96 13.13
CA PRO A 187 27.00 23.86 12.51
C PRO A 187 27.64 22.87 13.50
N ALA A 188 27.93 23.29 14.74
CA ALA A 188 28.49 22.44 15.79
C ALA A 188 27.51 21.39 16.34
N GLU A 189 26.20 21.63 16.18
CA GLU A 189 25.13 20.70 16.56
C GLU A 189 24.86 19.63 15.50
N ILE A 190 25.43 19.78 14.29
CA ILE A 190 25.17 18.92 13.13
C ILE A 190 26.29 17.88 13.00
N THR A 191 25.90 16.61 12.80
CA THR A 191 26.80 15.55 12.34
C THR A 191 26.27 14.90 11.08
N TYR A 192 27.19 14.57 10.16
CA TYR A 192 26.89 13.78 8.96
C TYR A 192 27.50 12.39 9.13
N VAL A 193 26.67 11.39 9.39
CA VAL A 193 27.08 10.01 9.70
C VAL A 193 27.06 9.18 8.42
N GLU A 194 28.20 8.60 8.04
CA GLU A 194 28.31 7.74 6.86
C GLU A 194 27.68 6.36 7.16
N ASN A 195 26.55 6.07 6.52
CA ASN A 195 25.86 4.78 6.68
C ASN A 195 25.27 4.32 5.33
N PRO A 196 25.82 3.28 4.68
CA PRO A 196 25.29 2.79 3.40
C PRO A 196 23.80 2.39 3.47
N TRP A 197 23.03 2.90 2.51
CA TRP A 197 21.60 2.60 2.40
C TRP A 197 21.35 1.50 1.35
N SER A 198 20.31 0.70 1.61
CA SER A 198 19.90 -0.43 0.76
C SER A 198 18.41 -0.69 0.98
N GLY A 199 17.61 -0.74 -0.08
CA GLY A 199 16.17 -1.02 -0.01
C GLY A 199 15.46 -0.90 -1.36
N GLY A 200 14.35 -1.64 -1.53
CA GLY A 200 13.50 -1.54 -2.73
C GLY A 200 14.20 -1.90 -4.06
N GLY A 201 15.24 -2.73 -4.01
CA GLY A 201 16.04 -3.12 -5.18
C GLY A 201 17.16 -2.15 -5.57
N ASN A 202 17.35 -1.05 -4.83
CA ASN A 202 18.43 -0.08 -5.05
C ASN A 202 19.30 0.09 -3.79
N ALA A 203 20.55 0.53 -3.97
CA ALA A 203 21.46 0.85 -2.88
C ALA A 203 22.43 1.99 -3.25
N GLY A 204 23.11 2.54 -2.24
CA GLY A 204 24.03 3.64 -2.44
C GLY A 204 24.78 4.06 -1.18
N ALA A 205 25.78 4.91 -1.37
CA ALA A 205 26.41 5.62 -0.26
C ALA A 205 25.38 6.59 0.33
N ALA A 206 25.37 6.78 1.66
CA ALA A 206 24.46 7.74 2.27
C ALA A 206 25.07 8.42 3.49
N VAL A 207 24.55 9.61 3.79
CA VAL A 207 24.80 10.33 5.05
C VAL A 207 23.49 10.54 5.79
N GLU A 208 23.47 10.12 7.06
CA GLU A 208 22.42 10.47 8.02
C GLU A 208 22.82 11.78 8.70
N VAL A 209 21.88 12.73 8.77
CA VAL A 209 22.11 14.08 9.29
C VAL A 209 21.46 14.19 10.65
N ILE A 210 22.29 14.13 11.68
CA ILE A 210 21.85 14.21 13.08
C ILE A 210 22.03 15.64 13.57
N VAL A 211 21.00 16.18 14.22
CA VAL A 211 21.01 17.53 14.79
C VAL A 211 20.50 17.46 16.21
N GLY A 212 21.32 17.89 17.17
CA GLY A 212 20.93 17.94 18.58
C GLY A 212 20.45 16.60 19.16
N GLY A 213 21.03 15.49 18.68
CA GLY A 213 20.67 14.14 19.11
C GLY A 213 19.62 13.44 18.23
N LEU A 214 19.01 14.13 17.26
CA LEU A 214 17.91 13.63 16.45
C LEU A 214 18.27 13.57 14.97
N GLU A 215 18.10 12.41 14.34
CA GLU A 215 18.20 12.27 12.88
C GLU A 215 17.09 13.07 12.20
N LEU A 216 17.44 14.18 11.53
CA LEU A 216 16.48 15.03 10.81
C LEU A 216 16.38 14.65 9.33
N ALA A 217 17.46 14.16 8.73
CA ALA A 217 17.48 13.83 7.32
C ALA A 217 18.39 12.65 6.98
N THR A 218 18.13 12.00 5.85
CA THR A 218 19.00 11.01 5.22
C THR A 218 19.23 11.42 3.76
N LEU A 219 20.48 11.46 3.31
CA LEU A 219 20.85 11.76 1.93
C LEU A 219 21.51 10.52 1.32
N VAL A 220 20.79 9.85 0.42
CA VAL A 220 21.19 8.62 -0.26
C VAL A 220 21.58 8.92 -1.71
N PHE A 221 22.73 8.40 -2.11
CA PHE A 221 23.28 8.53 -3.45
C PHE A 221 23.22 7.19 -4.15
N MET A 222 22.05 6.88 -4.71
CA MET A 222 21.79 5.58 -5.33
C MET A 222 22.50 5.50 -6.68
N ASN A 223 23.39 4.53 -6.81
CA ASN A 223 24.07 4.16 -8.05
C ASN A 223 24.20 2.63 -8.18
N LEU A 224 23.49 1.87 -7.35
CA LEU A 224 23.52 0.43 -7.32
C LEU A 224 22.11 -0.16 -7.47
N GLU A 225 22.00 -1.25 -8.20
CA GLU A 225 20.78 -2.06 -8.35
C GLU A 225 21.03 -3.52 -7.95
N GLU A 226 20.03 -4.16 -7.37
CA GLU A 226 20.11 -5.55 -6.90
C GLU A 226 20.32 -6.51 -8.07
N HIS A 227 21.33 -7.38 -7.98
CA HIS A 227 21.65 -8.34 -9.04
C HIS A 227 22.26 -9.62 -8.46
N GLU A 228 21.82 -10.80 -8.91
CA GLU A 228 22.27 -12.10 -8.37
C GLU A 228 23.80 -12.30 -8.50
N ASP A 229 24.36 -11.81 -9.61
CA ASP A 229 25.80 -11.84 -9.91
C ASP A 229 26.52 -10.52 -9.53
N GLY A 230 25.93 -9.70 -8.66
CA GLY A 230 26.53 -8.42 -8.25
C GLY A 230 27.85 -8.58 -7.48
N ASP A 231 28.79 -7.67 -7.74
CA ASP A 231 30.14 -7.65 -7.13
C ASP A 231 30.19 -6.89 -5.79
N ILE A 232 29.15 -6.11 -5.47
CA ILE A 232 29.07 -5.29 -4.26
C ILE A 232 28.05 -5.90 -3.31
N GLU A 233 28.46 -6.21 -2.07
CA GLU A 233 27.55 -6.74 -1.05
C GLU A 233 27.27 -5.70 0.03
N ILE A 234 26.00 -5.35 0.21
CA ILE A 234 25.51 -4.43 1.25
C ILE A 234 24.42 -5.16 2.03
N LYS A 235 24.59 -5.29 3.35
CA LYS A 235 23.61 -5.93 4.25
C LYS A 235 23.18 -7.35 3.80
N GLY A 236 24.09 -8.11 3.19
CA GLY A 236 23.84 -9.48 2.72
C GLY A 236 23.15 -9.61 1.37
N VAL A 237 22.88 -8.49 0.68
CA VAL A 237 22.31 -8.44 -0.68
C VAL A 237 23.39 -8.01 -1.66
N LYS A 238 23.40 -8.62 -2.85
CA LYS A 238 24.36 -8.33 -3.92
C LYS A 238 23.82 -7.28 -4.90
N TYR A 239 24.71 -6.40 -5.31
CA TYR A 239 24.41 -5.25 -6.14
C TYR A 239 25.45 -5.10 -7.27
N THR A 240 24.99 -4.54 -8.39
CA THR A 240 25.83 -4.05 -9.49
C THR A 240 25.64 -2.55 -9.67
N GLU A 241 26.59 -1.87 -10.30
CA GLU A 241 26.44 -0.46 -10.65
C GLU A 241 25.37 -0.28 -11.72
N MET A 242 24.45 0.65 -11.50
CA MET A 242 23.36 0.96 -12.42
C MET A 242 23.71 2.19 -13.28
N PRO A 243 23.19 2.31 -14.53
CA PRO A 243 23.50 3.45 -15.40
C PRO A 243 23.02 4.80 -14.87
N LEU A 244 22.03 4.80 -13.99
CA LEU A 244 21.47 6.01 -13.40
C LEU A 244 22.19 6.38 -12.09
N GLN A 245 22.34 7.68 -11.87
CA GLN A 245 22.81 8.24 -10.60
C GLN A 245 21.67 9.05 -9.99
N ILE A 246 21.06 8.53 -8.93
CA ILE A 246 19.86 9.11 -8.33
C ILE A 246 20.17 9.67 -6.94
N ILE A 247 19.79 10.93 -6.72
CA ILE A 247 19.80 11.54 -5.39
C ILE A 247 18.44 11.26 -4.76
N ASP A 248 18.46 10.47 -3.69
CA ASP A 248 17.32 10.14 -2.85
C ASP A 248 17.50 10.80 -1.49
N THR A 249 16.70 11.81 -1.18
CA THR A 249 16.74 12.46 0.13
C THR A 249 15.44 12.24 0.88
N GLY A 250 15.53 12.17 2.20
CA GLY A 250 14.37 12.12 3.08
C GLY A 250 14.60 13.00 4.30
N TYR A 251 13.69 13.95 4.53
CA TYR A 251 13.68 14.89 5.64
C TYR A 251 12.35 14.71 6.38
N GLY A 252 12.39 14.31 7.65
CA GLY A 252 11.17 14.01 8.41
C GLY A 252 10.48 15.30 8.87
N LEU A 253 9.37 15.70 8.21
CA LEU A 253 8.65 16.94 8.54
C LEU A 253 8.33 17.05 10.03
N GLU A 254 7.78 15.99 10.62
CA GLU A 254 7.37 15.97 12.02
C GLU A 254 8.58 16.08 12.97
N ARG A 255 9.75 15.55 12.59
CA ARG A 255 10.99 15.70 13.38
C ARG A 255 11.54 17.12 13.30
N PHE A 256 11.47 17.77 12.14
CA PHE A 256 11.78 19.20 12.00
C PHE A 256 10.84 20.06 12.85
N CYS A 257 9.53 19.78 12.82
CA CYS A 257 8.56 20.45 13.68
C CYS A 257 8.89 20.26 15.16
N TRP A 258 9.32 19.06 15.56
CA TRP A 258 9.69 18.78 16.94
C TRP A 258 10.95 19.52 17.38
N ALA A 259 11.98 19.55 16.54
CA ALA A 259 13.20 20.34 16.77
C ALA A 259 12.91 21.85 16.88
N ALA A 260 11.92 22.35 16.14
CA ALA A 260 11.47 23.74 16.21
C ALA A 260 10.56 24.05 17.41
N ALA A 261 9.79 23.08 17.88
CA ALA A 261 8.90 23.26 19.03
C ALA A 261 9.61 23.05 20.37
N GLY A 262 10.61 22.14 20.41
CA GLY A 262 11.31 21.77 21.64
C GLY A 262 10.41 21.14 22.72
N THR A 263 9.25 20.60 22.34
CA THR A 263 8.34 19.92 23.28
C THR A 263 8.93 18.61 23.79
N PRO A 264 8.44 18.05 24.91
CA PRO A 264 8.93 16.77 25.43
C PRO A 264 8.86 15.64 24.39
N THR A 265 7.77 15.55 23.63
CA THR A 265 7.62 14.53 22.58
C THR A 265 7.21 15.12 21.25
N ILE A 266 7.44 14.37 20.16
CA ILE A 266 7.00 14.73 18.81
C ILE A 266 5.48 14.92 18.75
N TYR A 267 4.71 14.13 19.50
CA TYR A 267 3.25 14.13 19.49
C TYR A 267 2.67 15.44 20.04
N GLU A 268 3.34 16.05 21.02
CA GLU A 268 2.94 17.36 21.55
C GLU A 268 3.31 18.50 20.60
N SER A 269 4.28 18.29 19.70
CA SER A 269 4.56 19.23 18.61
C SER A 269 3.49 19.16 17.51
N ILE A 270 3.08 17.95 17.12
CA ILE A 270 2.27 17.74 15.90
C ILE A 270 0.79 17.49 16.15
N TYR A 271 0.41 17.02 17.35
CA TYR A 271 -0.98 16.74 17.76
C TYR A 271 -1.31 17.36 19.15
N PRO A 272 -0.95 18.61 19.44
CA PRO A 272 -1.05 19.21 20.78
C PRO A 272 -2.47 19.13 21.35
N GLU A 273 -3.47 19.49 20.54
CA GLU A 273 -4.88 19.55 20.95
C GLU A 273 -5.46 18.15 21.20
N SER A 274 -5.14 17.16 20.35
CA SER A 274 -5.60 15.78 20.54
C SER A 274 -4.96 15.14 21.76
N VAL A 275 -3.68 15.38 22.00
CA VAL A 275 -2.99 14.90 23.21
C VAL A 275 -3.60 15.53 24.46
N ALA A 276 -3.85 16.84 24.46
CA ALA A 276 -4.47 17.53 25.59
C ALA A 276 -5.88 17.00 25.87
N TRP A 277 -6.70 16.84 24.83
CA TRP A 277 -8.04 16.29 24.96
C TRP A 277 -8.04 14.84 25.48
N LEU A 278 -7.16 13.98 24.98
CA LEU A 278 -7.05 12.60 25.47
C LEU A 278 -6.55 12.53 26.92
N LYS A 279 -5.63 13.41 27.34
CA LYS A 279 -5.21 13.53 28.75
C LYS A 279 -6.41 13.88 29.64
N GLU A 280 -7.24 14.84 29.21
CA GLU A 280 -8.46 15.23 29.93
C GLU A 280 -9.47 14.06 30.03
N GLN A 281 -9.77 13.40 28.90
CA GLN A 281 -10.73 12.28 28.89
C GLN A 281 -10.26 11.09 29.72
N ALA A 282 -8.95 10.82 29.75
CA ALA A 282 -8.36 9.76 30.56
C ALA A 282 -8.20 10.14 32.05
N GLY A 283 -8.48 11.39 32.43
CA GLY A 283 -8.21 11.90 33.78
C GLY A 283 -6.72 11.97 34.12
N PHE A 284 -5.83 11.98 33.12
CA PHE A 284 -4.39 12.04 33.30
C PHE A 284 -3.97 13.43 33.80
N SER A 285 -3.68 13.52 35.09
CA SER A 285 -3.36 14.78 35.77
C SER A 285 -2.34 14.55 36.88
N ALA A 286 -1.69 15.62 37.36
CA ALA A 286 -0.74 15.51 38.47
C ALA A 286 -1.37 14.98 39.77
N GLU A 287 -2.67 15.21 39.97
CA GLU A 287 -3.44 14.67 41.11
C GLU A 287 -3.49 13.13 41.10
N MET A 288 -3.43 12.50 39.92
CA MET A 288 -3.41 11.04 39.79
C MET A 288 -2.15 10.40 40.41
N PHE A 289 -1.07 11.18 40.53
CA PHE A 289 0.24 10.70 40.99
C PHE A 289 0.66 11.32 42.33
N ASP A 290 -0.25 12.01 43.02
CA ASP A 290 0.05 12.78 44.25
C ASP A 290 1.19 13.82 44.06
N MET A 291 1.27 14.43 42.87
CA MET A 291 2.30 15.42 42.49
C MET A 291 1.69 16.79 42.19
N THR A 292 2.52 17.85 42.20
CA THR A 292 2.11 19.13 41.61
C THR A 292 2.28 19.09 40.09
N GLN A 293 1.53 19.94 39.35
CA GLN A 293 1.69 20.01 37.90
C GLN A 293 3.13 20.37 37.48
N SER A 294 3.78 21.26 38.24
CA SER A 294 5.18 21.62 37.99
C SER A 294 6.13 20.44 38.16
N ASP A 295 5.87 19.55 39.13
CA ASP A 295 6.71 18.37 39.35
C ASP A 295 6.51 17.35 38.23
N LEU A 296 5.26 17.15 37.78
CA LEU A 296 4.93 16.26 36.67
C LEU A 296 5.55 16.76 35.36
N ASP A 297 5.44 18.06 35.06
CA ASP A 297 6.02 18.65 33.84
C ASP A 297 7.55 18.54 33.82
N SER A 298 8.20 18.80 34.97
CA SER A 298 9.65 18.61 35.12
C SER A 298 10.06 17.15 34.92
N LEU A 299 9.31 16.23 35.53
CA LEU A 299 9.53 14.79 35.40
C LEU A 299 9.41 14.34 33.94
N LEU A 300 8.32 14.70 33.26
CA LEU A 300 8.08 14.35 31.85
C LEU A 300 9.13 14.95 30.91
N GLY A 301 9.61 16.17 31.20
CA GLY A 301 10.71 16.81 30.47
C GLY A 301 12.02 16.04 30.57
N GLU A 302 12.44 15.66 31.78
CA GLU A 302 13.66 14.86 31.98
C GLU A 302 13.50 13.44 31.42
N MET A 303 12.33 12.83 31.60
CA MET A 303 12.03 11.53 31.01
C MET A 303 12.19 11.57 29.48
N SER A 304 11.74 12.64 28.85
CA SER A 304 11.83 12.80 27.40
C SER A 304 13.24 13.00 26.88
N ARG A 305 14.08 13.75 27.60
CA ARG A 305 15.53 13.85 27.30
C ARG A 305 16.21 12.48 27.37
N LEU A 306 15.83 11.68 28.36
CA LEU A 306 16.37 10.34 28.57
C LEU A 306 15.78 9.29 27.61
N PHE A 307 14.59 9.50 27.04
CA PHE A 307 14.01 8.56 26.08
C PHE A 307 14.79 8.49 24.76
N GLY A 308 15.56 9.52 24.41
CA GLY A 308 16.49 9.48 23.26
C GLY A 308 17.53 8.36 23.36
N ILE A 309 17.94 8.03 24.59
CA ILE A 309 18.93 6.99 24.89
C ILE A 309 18.35 5.57 24.79
N MET A 310 17.02 5.43 24.90
CA MET A 310 16.35 4.13 24.82
C MET A 310 16.07 3.78 23.36
N ASN A 311 17.08 3.25 22.65
CA ASN A 311 16.81 2.53 21.41
C ASN A 311 16.07 1.23 21.74
N ILE A 312 14.74 1.29 21.77
CA ILE A 312 13.88 0.11 21.88
C ILE A 312 13.91 -0.60 20.53
N GLU A 313 15.01 -1.31 20.26
CA GLU A 313 15.12 -2.24 19.14
C GLU A 313 14.56 -3.61 19.52
N VAL A 314 14.14 -4.37 18.51
CA VAL A 314 13.65 -5.74 18.70
C VAL A 314 14.77 -6.59 19.32
N GLY A 315 14.57 -7.05 20.56
CA GLY A 315 15.55 -7.85 21.31
C GLY A 315 16.27 -7.12 22.46
N SER A 316 15.99 -5.82 22.69
CA SER A 316 16.53 -5.10 23.84
C SER A 316 15.93 -5.59 25.18
N ASP A 317 16.77 -5.73 26.21
CA ASP A 317 16.34 -6.07 27.58
C ASP A 317 15.62 -4.87 28.23
N GLY A 318 14.28 -4.90 28.19
CA GLY A 318 13.43 -3.81 28.67
C GLY A 318 13.56 -3.54 30.17
N ASP A 319 13.86 -4.56 30.98
CA ASP A 319 14.02 -4.42 32.43
C ASP A 319 15.34 -3.71 32.74
N ARG A 320 16.43 -4.12 32.07
CA ARG A 320 17.71 -3.43 32.18
C ARG A 320 17.65 -1.97 31.72
N MET A 321 16.97 -1.68 30.61
CA MET A 321 16.82 -0.29 30.15
C MET A 321 16.04 0.56 31.14
N ARG A 322 15.00 -0.01 31.77
CA ARG A 322 14.22 0.65 32.81
C ARG A 322 15.07 0.95 34.06
N GLU A 323 15.92 0.02 34.50
CA GLU A 323 16.84 0.27 35.62
C GLU A 323 17.83 1.41 35.34
N VAL A 324 18.43 1.43 34.14
CA VAL A 324 19.33 2.50 33.72
C VAL A 324 18.60 3.85 33.68
N PHE A 325 17.38 3.85 33.16
CA PHE A 325 16.54 5.04 33.07
C PHE A 325 16.20 5.59 34.46
N LEU A 326 15.71 4.75 35.38
CA LEU A 326 15.40 5.15 36.75
C LEU A 326 16.63 5.65 37.50
N THR A 327 17.80 5.04 37.26
CA THR A 327 19.07 5.49 37.85
C THR A 327 19.42 6.90 37.37
N ARG A 328 19.43 7.15 36.05
CA ARG A 328 19.74 8.48 35.49
C ARG A 328 18.71 9.54 35.90
N LEU A 329 17.44 9.17 35.98
CA LEU A 329 16.38 10.05 36.44
C LEU A 329 16.59 10.44 37.92
N GLY A 330 17.00 9.48 38.75
CA GLY A 330 17.40 9.71 40.14
C GLY A 330 18.62 10.63 40.28
N GLU A 331 19.64 10.47 39.44
CA GLU A 331 20.80 11.38 39.38
C GLU A 331 20.42 12.82 39.04
N ARG A 332 19.30 13.01 38.33
CA ARG A 332 18.73 14.31 37.94
C ARG A 332 17.71 14.86 38.95
N GLY A 333 17.61 14.24 40.13
CA GLY A 333 16.77 14.73 41.23
C GLY A 333 15.33 14.22 41.21
N HIS A 334 14.99 13.28 40.32
CA HIS A 334 13.67 12.69 40.21
C HIS A 334 13.70 11.20 40.61
N SER A 335 13.32 10.88 41.85
CA SER A 335 13.27 9.51 42.33
C SER A 335 11.85 8.97 42.28
N ILE A 336 11.55 8.13 41.28
CA ILE A 336 10.31 7.36 41.19
C ILE A 336 10.63 5.87 41.21
N ASP A 337 9.71 5.05 41.68
CA ASP A 337 9.84 3.59 41.61
C ASP A 337 9.31 3.05 40.27
N SER A 338 9.50 1.75 40.03
CA SER A 338 9.05 1.12 38.79
C SER A 338 7.53 1.10 38.65
N GLU A 339 6.78 1.14 39.75
CA GLU A 339 5.31 1.10 39.72
C GLU A 339 4.78 2.46 39.26
N MET A 340 5.28 3.55 39.83
CA MET A 340 4.98 4.91 39.41
C MET A 340 5.44 5.18 37.97
N PHE A 341 6.62 4.69 37.58
CA PHE A 341 7.07 4.81 36.19
C PHE A 341 6.10 4.15 35.21
N ALA A 342 5.62 2.93 35.51
CA ALA A 342 4.63 2.26 34.67
C ALA A 342 3.28 3.00 34.69
N ALA A 343 2.82 3.46 35.85
CA ALA A 343 1.57 4.20 36.01
C ALA A 343 1.54 5.51 35.20
N ILE A 344 2.69 6.16 35.01
CA ILE A 344 2.81 7.37 34.18
C ILE A 344 2.96 7.00 32.70
N THR A 345 3.89 6.09 32.37
CA THR A 345 4.29 5.84 30.97
C THR A 345 3.28 5.02 30.18
N GLU A 346 2.58 4.06 30.80
CA GLU A 346 1.63 3.22 30.08
C GLU A 346 0.43 4.01 29.53
N PRO A 347 -0.32 4.81 30.34
CA PRO A 347 -1.41 5.63 29.83
C PRO A 347 -0.91 6.65 28.80
N LEU A 348 0.22 7.30 29.10
CA LEU A 348 0.77 8.33 28.23
C LEU A 348 1.17 7.79 26.86
N SER A 349 1.72 6.56 26.80
CA SER A 349 2.05 5.92 25.53
C SER A 349 0.84 5.70 24.64
N LYS A 350 -0.32 5.37 25.22
CA LYS A 350 -1.59 5.20 24.50
C LYS A 350 -2.16 6.55 24.04
N ILE A 351 -2.11 7.56 24.92
CA ILE A 351 -2.52 8.94 24.62
C ILE A 351 -1.75 9.49 23.42
N TYR A 352 -0.44 9.20 23.33
CA TYR A 352 0.40 9.60 22.19
C TYR A 352 0.15 8.77 20.93
N ALA A 353 -0.07 7.46 21.07
CA ALA A 353 -0.23 6.56 19.93
C ALA A 353 -1.59 6.71 19.22
N ILE A 354 -2.68 7.01 19.94
CA ILE A 354 -4.02 7.16 19.34
C ILE A 354 -4.06 8.19 18.20
N PRO A 355 -3.64 9.47 18.38
CA PRO A 355 -3.71 10.46 17.30
C PRO A 355 -2.82 10.10 16.11
N ASP A 356 -1.64 9.50 16.34
CA ASP A 356 -0.78 9.00 15.25
C ASP A 356 -1.48 7.90 14.43
N HIS A 357 -2.03 6.88 15.09
CA HIS A 357 -2.77 5.80 14.44
C HIS A 357 -4.03 6.30 13.72
N MET A 358 -4.71 7.31 14.29
CA MET A 358 -5.84 7.96 13.62
C MET A 358 -5.40 8.74 12.38
N HIS A 359 -4.21 9.34 12.39
CA HIS A 359 -3.63 9.97 11.20
C HIS A 359 -3.32 8.94 10.11
N ALA A 360 -2.80 7.77 10.48
CA ALA A 360 -2.58 6.66 9.56
C ALA A 360 -3.89 6.17 8.94
N LEU A 361 -4.93 5.94 9.76
CA LEU A 361 -6.25 5.52 9.30
C LEU A 361 -6.89 6.55 8.39
N ALA A 362 -6.77 7.84 8.72
CA ALA A 362 -7.28 8.94 7.91
C ALA A 362 -6.63 8.97 6.52
N ASN A 363 -5.30 8.82 6.43
CA ASN A 363 -4.60 8.70 5.14
C ASN A 363 -5.05 7.45 4.37
N MET A 364 -5.00 6.28 5.01
CA MET A 364 -5.34 4.99 4.38
C MET A 364 -6.76 4.97 3.82
N LEU A 365 -7.76 5.30 4.64
CA LEU A 365 -9.17 5.30 4.27
C LEU A 365 -9.48 6.48 3.34
N GLY A 366 -8.83 7.62 3.56
CA GLY A 366 -8.88 8.82 2.72
C GLY A 366 -8.50 8.53 1.27
N ASP A 367 -7.49 7.68 1.04
CA ASP A 367 -7.08 7.23 -0.30
C ASP A 367 -7.89 6.05 -0.83
N GLY A 368 -8.93 5.64 -0.10
CA GLY A 368 -9.89 4.63 -0.54
C GLY A 368 -9.52 3.20 -0.17
N LEU A 369 -8.66 2.98 0.83
CA LEU A 369 -8.43 1.65 1.38
C LEU A 369 -9.68 1.16 2.11
N VAL A 370 -9.96 -0.14 2.00
CA VAL A 370 -11.06 -0.80 2.70
C VAL A 370 -10.48 -1.82 3.68
N PRO A 371 -10.83 -1.78 4.98
CA PRO A 371 -10.42 -2.79 5.95
C PRO A 371 -10.84 -4.21 5.52
N SER A 372 -9.92 -5.17 5.65
CA SER A 372 -10.11 -6.57 5.23
C SER A 372 -9.23 -7.53 6.07
N ASN A 373 -9.29 -8.83 5.80
CA ASN A 373 -8.40 -9.83 6.41
C ASN A 373 -7.13 -10.14 5.58
N ALA A 374 -6.86 -9.40 4.50
CA ALA A 374 -5.75 -9.72 3.59
C ALA A 374 -5.14 -8.49 2.92
N LYS A 375 -3.87 -8.59 2.50
CA LYS A 375 -3.12 -7.54 1.80
C LYS A 375 -3.16 -6.21 2.57
N ALA A 376 -3.16 -5.08 1.86
CA ALA A 376 -3.22 -3.74 2.43
C ALA A 376 -4.40 -3.52 3.42
N GLY A 377 -5.58 -4.11 3.14
CA GLY A 377 -6.77 -3.91 3.99
C GLY A 377 -6.64 -4.50 5.40
N TYR A 378 -5.78 -5.51 5.57
CA TYR A 378 -5.42 -6.02 6.90
C TYR A 378 -4.72 -4.96 7.75
N LEU A 379 -3.86 -4.13 7.14
CA LEU A 379 -3.10 -3.10 7.84
C LEU A 379 -4.04 -2.03 8.43
N ALA A 380 -5.01 -1.56 7.66
CA ALA A 380 -6.03 -0.63 8.16
C ALA A 380 -6.87 -1.25 9.29
N ARG A 381 -7.29 -2.52 9.14
CA ARG A 381 -8.02 -3.26 10.18
C ARG A 381 -7.20 -3.39 11.47
N MET A 382 -5.91 -3.71 11.34
CA MET A 382 -4.99 -3.88 12.47
C MET A 382 -4.86 -2.58 13.27
N ILE A 383 -4.64 -1.44 12.58
CA ILE A 383 -4.52 -0.13 13.23
C ILE A 383 -5.84 0.29 13.89
N ALA A 384 -6.97 0.16 13.19
CA ALA A 384 -8.29 0.47 13.74
C ALA A 384 -8.57 -0.29 15.04
N ARG A 385 -8.28 -1.60 15.05
CA ARG A 385 -8.43 -2.43 16.25
C ARG A 385 -7.40 -2.09 17.33
N ARG A 386 -6.20 -1.62 16.97
CA ARG A 386 -5.19 -1.16 17.95
C ARG A 386 -5.66 0.11 18.65
N VAL A 387 -6.25 1.05 17.91
CA VAL A 387 -6.86 2.27 18.51
C VAL A 387 -8.01 1.90 19.45
N LEU A 388 -8.93 1.04 19.01
CA LEU A 388 -10.04 0.57 19.86
C LEU A 388 -9.52 -0.02 21.19
N ARG A 389 -8.47 -0.85 21.14
CA ARG A 389 -7.83 -1.38 22.36
C ARG A 389 -7.25 -0.29 23.25
N MET A 390 -6.47 0.64 22.67
CA MET A 390 -5.86 1.73 23.44
C MET A 390 -6.91 2.63 24.08
N ARG A 391 -8.01 2.87 23.39
CA ARG A 391 -9.18 3.59 23.90
C ARG A 391 -9.80 2.85 25.09
N ASP A 392 -10.10 1.57 24.93
CA ASP A 392 -10.73 0.75 25.96
C ASP A 392 -9.84 0.64 27.21
N ASP A 393 -8.53 0.47 27.03
CA ASP A 393 -7.52 0.45 28.10
C ASP A 393 -7.45 1.77 28.89
N LEU A 394 -7.68 2.90 28.22
CA LEU A 394 -7.75 4.23 28.84
C LEU A 394 -9.14 4.52 29.46
N GLY A 395 -10.11 3.61 29.30
CA GLY A 395 -11.47 3.78 29.81
C GLY A 395 -12.26 4.89 29.12
N LEU A 396 -11.95 5.22 27.86
CA LEU A 396 -12.59 6.33 27.14
C LEU A 396 -13.94 5.88 26.54
N ASP A 397 -14.99 6.64 26.81
CA ASP A 397 -16.34 6.40 26.24
C ASP A 397 -16.55 7.21 24.94
N VAL A 398 -15.75 6.90 23.91
CA VAL A 398 -15.79 7.60 22.60
C VAL A 398 -15.73 6.58 21.46
N SER A 399 -16.58 6.71 20.43
CA SER A 399 -16.54 5.77 19.30
C SER A 399 -15.29 5.96 18.44
N LEU A 400 -14.89 4.92 17.70
CA LEU A 400 -13.77 5.04 16.74
C LEU A 400 -14.06 6.09 15.66
N SER A 401 -15.32 6.21 15.26
CA SER A 401 -15.73 7.25 14.31
C SER A 401 -15.61 8.66 14.88
N ASP A 402 -15.90 8.86 16.17
CA ASP A 402 -15.81 10.18 16.80
C ASP A 402 -14.35 10.59 17.00
N LEU A 403 -13.48 9.64 17.37
CA LEU A 403 -12.02 9.84 17.37
C LEU A 403 -11.53 10.29 15.99
N ALA A 404 -12.05 9.69 14.92
CA ALA A 404 -11.68 10.07 13.55
C ALA A 404 -12.18 11.45 13.18
N LEU A 405 -13.43 11.79 13.53
CA LEU A 405 -14.00 13.11 13.26
C LEU A 405 -13.20 14.21 13.93
N GLN A 406 -12.88 14.03 15.22
CA GLN A 406 -12.07 14.99 15.95
C GLN A 406 -10.66 15.10 15.35
N HIS A 407 -10.04 13.97 14.99
CA HIS A 407 -8.72 13.98 14.37
C HIS A 407 -8.71 14.71 13.02
N LEU A 408 -9.74 14.50 12.19
CA LEU A 408 -9.89 15.17 10.89
C LEU A 408 -10.10 16.68 11.04
N GLU A 409 -10.85 17.10 12.05
CA GLU A 409 -11.09 18.52 12.33
C GLU A 409 -9.82 19.25 12.75
N VAL A 410 -9.02 18.63 13.61
CA VAL A 410 -7.89 19.28 14.28
C VAL A 410 -6.57 19.11 13.51
N ASN A 411 -6.29 17.91 13.01
CA ASN A 411 -4.94 17.52 12.57
C ASN A 411 -4.81 17.27 11.06
N TYR A 412 -5.90 17.35 10.28
CA TYR A 412 -5.90 16.86 8.91
C TYR A 412 -6.51 17.85 7.91
N SER A 413 -5.96 17.91 6.69
CA SER A 413 -6.64 18.58 5.58
C SER A 413 -7.35 17.57 4.68
N THR A 414 -8.66 17.70 4.55
CA THR A 414 -9.48 16.79 3.73
C THR A 414 -9.41 17.11 2.23
N ASP A 415 -8.76 18.20 1.82
CA ASP A 415 -8.71 18.67 0.43
C ASP A 415 -8.17 17.64 -0.57
N ARG A 416 -7.29 16.74 -0.10
CA ARG A 416 -6.64 15.71 -0.92
C ARG A 416 -7.26 14.33 -0.76
N MET A 417 -8.22 14.17 0.15
CA MET A 417 -8.85 12.87 0.35
C MET A 417 -9.72 12.51 -0.85
N LYS A 418 -9.47 11.32 -1.38
CA LYS A 418 -10.35 10.71 -2.38
C LYS A 418 -11.72 10.36 -1.78
N GLN A 419 -11.73 9.87 -0.55
CA GLN A 419 -12.93 9.45 0.16
C GLN A 419 -13.60 10.61 0.92
N THR A 420 -14.92 10.54 1.06
CA THR A 420 -15.67 11.52 1.85
C THR A 420 -15.55 11.25 3.36
N GLN A 421 -15.69 12.29 4.17
CA GLN A 421 -15.73 12.17 5.62
C GLN A 421 -16.84 11.21 6.10
N GLU A 422 -18.02 11.25 5.45
CA GLU A 422 -19.13 10.32 5.72
C GLU A 422 -18.75 8.86 5.39
N GLY A 423 -18.01 8.66 4.29
CA GLY A 423 -17.46 7.36 3.91
C GLY A 423 -16.51 6.81 4.96
N LEU A 424 -15.58 7.62 5.48
CA LEU A 424 -14.66 7.24 6.56
C LEU A 424 -15.44 6.81 7.82
N VAL A 425 -16.38 7.64 8.26
CA VAL A 425 -17.22 7.38 9.44
C VAL A 425 -17.98 6.06 9.28
N THR A 426 -18.57 5.83 8.11
CA THR A 426 -19.34 4.61 7.82
C THR A 426 -18.45 3.37 7.90
N ILE A 427 -17.25 3.43 7.33
CA ILE A 427 -16.29 2.32 7.35
C ILE A 427 -15.82 2.03 8.79
N LEU A 428 -15.50 3.06 9.56
CA LEU A 428 -14.99 2.92 10.93
C LEU A 428 -16.06 2.37 11.89
N LYS A 429 -17.32 2.84 11.78
CA LYS A 429 -18.44 2.27 12.53
C LYS A 429 -18.61 0.77 12.24
N GLY A 430 -18.58 0.40 10.97
CA GLY A 430 -18.65 -1.01 10.59
C GLY A 430 -17.47 -1.85 11.08
N GLU A 431 -16.27 -1.26 11.22
CA GLU A 431 -15.12 -1.98 11.80
C GLU A 431 -15.22 -2.12 13.32
N GLU A 432 -15.73 -1.11 14.02
CA GLU A 432 -16.00 -1.17 15.46
C GLU A 432 -17.07 -2.21 15.80
N GLU A 433 -18.20 -2.23 15.08
CA GLU A 433 -19.25 -3.26 15.25
C GLU A 433 -18.70 -4.68 15.06
N ARG A 434 -17.84 -4.88 14.05
CA ARG A 434 -17.19 -6.17 13.78
C ARG A 434 -16.19 -6.54 14.88
N TYR A 435 -15.47 -5.56 15.43
CA TYR A 435 -14.56 -5.75 16.54
C TYR A 435 -15.31 -6.20 17.80
N ASP A 436 -16.42 -5.55 18.13
CA ASP A 436 -17.26 -5.92 19.27
C ASP A 436 -17.84 -7.33 19.14
N GLU A 437 -18.32 -7.69 17.95
CA GLU A 437 -18.80 -9.04 17.67
C GLU A 437 -17.67 -10.07 17.79
N MET A 438 -16.48 -9.72 17.30
CA MET A 438 -15.29 -10.57 17.39
C MET A 438 -14.87 -10.77 18.85
N LEU A 439 -14.82 -9.74 19.69
CA LEU A 439 -14.50 -9.85 21.11
C LEU A 439 -15.46 -10.81 21.83
N ARG A 440 -16.77 -10.65 21.60
CA ARG A 440 -17.81 -11.50 22.22
C ARG A 440 -17.63 -12.98 21.86
N LYS A 441 -17.28 -13.28 20.61
CA LYS A 441 -17.02 -14.67 20.16
C LYS A 441 -15.63 -15.17 20.59
N GLY A 442 -14.63 -14.29 20.55
CA GLY A 442 -13.22 -14.56 20.77
C GLY A 442 -12.89 -14.94 22.21
N MET A 443 -13.62 -14.40 23.20
CA MET A 443 -13.47 -14.80 24.61
C MET A 443 -13.55 -16.33 24.80
N GLN A 444 -14.48 -17.00 24.13
CA GLN A 444 -14.66 -18.44 24.27
C GLN A 444 -13.58 -19.23 23.54
N VAL A 445 -13.09 -18.70 22.41
CA VAL A 445 -11.99 -19.29 21.64
C VAL A 445 -10.70 -19.25 22.46
N VAL A 446 -10.32 -18.08 22.98
CA VAL A 446 -9.13 -17.90 23.82
C VAL A 446 -9.22 -18.79 25.05
N LYS A 447 -10.35 -18.76 25.77
CA LYS A 447 -10.59 -19.61 26.95
C LYS A 447 -10.40 -21.11 26.65
N THR A 448 -10.76 -21.54 25.45
CA THR A 448 -10.60 -22.95 25.04
C THR A 448 -9.14 -23.25 24.71
N ALA A 449 -8.47 -22.34 24.00
CA ALA A 449 -7.08 -22.52 23.56
C ALA A 449 -6.08 -22.50 24.72
N ILE A 450 -6.30 -21.66 25.74
CA ILE A 450 -5.41 -21.55 26.90
C ILE A 450 -5.82 -22.43 28.09
N LYS A 451 -6.84 -23.29 27.92
CA LYS A 451 -7.43 -24.08 29.02
C LYS A 451 -6.41 -24.94 29.76
N ASP A 452 -5.43 -25.46 29.05
CA ASP A 452 -4.40 -26.34 29.58
C ASP A 452 -3.12 -25.58 30.04
N ILE A 453 -3.13 -24.24 29.97
CA ILE A 453 -2.05 -23.37 30.42
C ILE A 453 -2.25 -23.02 31.90
N ALA A 454 -1.18 -23.12 32.70
CA ALA A 454 -1.22 -22.77 34.11
C ALA A 454 -1.48 -21.26 34.31
N LYS A 455 -2.25 -20.90 35.36
CA LYS A 455 -2.68 -19.50 35.61
C LYS A 455 -1.55 -18.54 35.96
N ASP A 456 -0.44 -19.08 36.44
CA ASP A 456 0.79 -18.39 36.81
C ASP A 456 1.79 -18.29 35.64
N SER A 457 1.46 -18.83 34.46
CA SER A 457 2.30 -18.71 33.27
C SER A 457 2.52 -17.24 32.90
N THR A 458 3.75 -16.91 32.51
CA THR A 458 4.14 -15.57 32.04
C THR A 458 4.06 -15.43 30.53
N GLU A 459 4.05 -16.55 29.80
CA GLU A 459 4.04 -16.60 28.34
C GLU A 459 3.06 -17.67 27.82
N LEU A 460 2.60 -17.50 26.57
CA LEU A 460 1.87 -18.51 25.82
C LEU A 460 2.77 -19.11 24.74
N PRO A 461 2.63 -20.41 24.41
CA PRO A 461 3.27 -20.99 23.24
C PRO A 461 2.90 -20.23 21.96
N ASP A 462 3.92 -19.83 21.20
CA ASP A 462 3.75 -19.05 19.97
C ASP A 462 2.77 -19.67 18.97
N GLU A 463 2.78 -21.01 18.84
CA GLU A 463 1.89 -21.71 17.90
C GLU A 463 0.40 -21.55 18.24
N ILE A 464 0.05 -21.35 19.52
CA ILE A 464 -1.33 -21.03 19.92
C ILE A 464 -1.71 -19.64 19.41
N LEU A 465 -0.80 -18.67 19.52
CA LEU A 465 -1.01 -17.29 19.07
C LEU A 465 -1.10 -17.23 17.54
N PHE A 466 -0.22 -17.94 16.83
CA PHE A 466 -0.31 -18.08 15.37
C PHE A 466 -1.63 -18.71 14.94
N THR A 467 -2.02 -19.82 15.57
CA THR A 467 -3.28 -20.52 15.22
C THR A 467 -4.50 -19.64 15.44
N ILE A 468 -4.57 -18.93 16.58
CA ILE A 468 -5.68 -18.04 16.90
C ILE A 468 -5.74 -16.85 15.94
N ASN A 469 -4.59 -16.27 15.60
CA ASN A 469 -4.51 -15.19 14.62
C ASN A 469 -4.95 -15.66 13.23
N ASP A 470 -4.40 -16.78 12.74
CA ASP A 470 -4.65 -17.27 11.38
C ASP A 470 -6.05 -17.84 11.21
N SER A 471 -6.60 -18.51 12.24
CA SER A 471 -7.91 -19.19 12.17
C SER A 471 -9.09 -18.31 12.60
N HIS A 472 -8.86 -17.36 13.52
CA HIS A 472 -9.92 -16.57 14.14
C HIS A 472 -9.73 -15.06 13.99
N GLY A 473 -8.61 -14.61 13.43
CA GLY A 473 -8.33 -13.18 13.20
C GLY A 473 -8.17 -12.37 14.49
N ILE A 474 -7.82 -13.04 15.60
CA ILE A 474 -7.59 -12.41 16.90
C ILE A 474 -6.10 -12.15 17.06
N ALA A 475 -5.73 -10.87 17.16
CA ALA A 475 -4.34 -10.47 17.30
C ALA A 475 -3.73 -11.01 18.61
N PRO A 476 -2.43 -11.38 18.63
CA PRO A 476 -1.76 -11.93 19.81
C PRO A 476 -1.88 -11.08 21.07
N ASP A 477 -1.74 -9.75 20.95
CA ASP A 477 -1.95 -8.82 22.07
C ASP A 477 -3.35 -8.95 22.70
N LEU A 478 -4.36 -9.15 21.85
CA LEU A 478 -5.74 -9.30 22.31
C LEU A 478 -5.97 -10.64 23.00
N VAL A 479 -5.25 -11.69 22.57
CA VAL A 479 -5.25 -12.98 23.29
C VAL A 479 -4.73 -12.79 24.71
N MET A 480 -3.66 -12.02 24.90
CA MET A 480 -3.12 -11.72 26.23
C MET A 480 -4.13 -10.98 27.11
N ASN A 481 -4.77 -9.93 26.59
CA ASN A 481 -5.75 -9.17 27.35
C ASN A 481 -6.98 -10.01 27.73
N ILE A 482 -7.53 -10.76 26.77
CA ILE A 482 -8.64 -11.69 27.05
C ILE A 482 -8.21 -12.73 28.11
N ALA A 483 -6.98 -13.25 28.02
CA ALA A 483 -6.46 -14.18 29.02
C ALA A 483 -6.29 -13.53 30.41
N ASN A 484 -5.78 -12.29 30.46
CA ASN A 484 -5.66 -11.48 31.67
C ASN A 484 -7.02 -11.23 32.34
N ASP A 485 -8.07 -10.97 31.55
CA ASP A 485 -9.44 -10.80 32.04
C ASP A 485 -10.06 -12.12 32.52
N LEU A 486 -9.71 -13.23 31.87
CA LEU A 486 -10.10 -14.59 32.29
C LEU A 486 -9.31 -15.10 33.51
N GLY A 487 -8.30 -14.35 33.96
CA GLY A 487 -7.58 -14.58 35.23
C GLY A 487 -6.14 -15.09 35.10
N TRP A 488 -5.51 -15.03 33.91
CA TRP A 488 -4.08 -15.30 33.69
C TRP A 488 -3.26 -13.99 33.76
N LYS A 489 -3.28 -13.31 34.92
CA LYS A 489 -2.81 -11.92 35.09
C LYS A 489 -1.33 -11.63 34.76
N ASN A 490 -0.50 -12.67 34.60
CA ASN A 490 0.93 -12.54 34.34
C ASN A 490 1.31 -12.72 32.88
N LEU A 491 0.34 -13.00 32.00
CA LEU A 491 0.63 -13.24 30.58
C LEU A 491 0.98 -11.93 29.87
N VAL A 492 2.16 -11.92 29.25
CA VAL A 492 2.65 -10.82 28.44
C VAL A 492 3.04 -11.36 27.06
N LEU A 493 2.77 -10.58 26.01
CA LEU A 493 3.27 -10.92 24.69
C LEU A 493 4.77 -10.64 24.63
N ARG A 494 5.56 -11.64 24.23
CA ARG A 494 7.01 -11.44 24.08
C ARG A 494 7.32 -10.37 23.02
N THR A 495 8.33 -9.56 23.30
CA THR A 495 8.85 -8.56 22.36
C THR A 495 9.25 -9.22 21.04
N GLY A 496 8.88 -8.60 19.91
CA GLY A 496 9.21 -9.11 18.57
C GLY A 496 8.26 -10.16 18.00
N PHE A 497 7.27 -10.65 18.77
CA PHE A 497 6.28 -11.62 18.25
C PHE A 497 5.54 -11.09 17.02
N ASN A 498 5.11 -9.82 17.06
CA ASN A 498 4.39 -9.20 15.94
C ASN A 498 5.25 -9.13 14.66
N ALA A 499 6.55 -8.86 14.81
CA ALA A 499 7.50 -8.84 13.68
C ALA A 499 7.69 -10.25 13.10
N GLU A 500 7.85 -11.27 13.95
CA GLU A 500 7.97 -12.67 13.51
C GLU A 500 6.68 -13.17 12.84
N MET A 501 5.51 -12.75 13.33
CA MET A 501 4.23 -13.04 12.70
C MET A 501 4.12 -12.41 11.30
N ALA A 502 4.52 -11.16 11.16
CA ALA A 502 4.59 -10.49 9.86
C ALA A 502 5.58 -11.19 8.92
N GLU A 503 6.76 -11.60 9.41
CA GLU A 503 7.76 -12.33 8.63
C GLU A 503 7.25 -13.71 8.20
N ARG A 504 6.58 -14.47 9.08
CA ARG A 504 5.94 -15.76 8.77
C ARG A 504 4.90 -15.60 7.66
N HIS A 505 4.06 -14.57 7.74
CA HIS A 505 3.05 -14.26 6.72
C HIS A 505 3.69 -13.85 5.39
N ALA A 506 4.74 -13.01 5.42
CA ALA A 506 5.50 -12.63 4.24
C ALA A 506 6.21 -13.83 3.58
N ALA A 507 6.81 -14.71 4.37
CA ALA A 507 7.45 -15.94 3.90
C ALA A 507 6.43 -16.90 3.27
N MET A 508 5.25 -17.07 3.87
CA MET A 508 4.15 -17.86 3.30
C MET A 508 3.66 -17.26 1.98
N ALA A 509 3.52 -15.93 1.89
CA ALA A 509 3.16 -15.25 0.65
C ALA A 509 4.23 -15.43 -0.44
N LYS A 510 5.52 -15.32 -0.09
CA LYS A 510 6.65 -15.54 -1.00
C LYS A 510 6.73 -17.00 -1.47
N ALA A 511 6.45 -17.97 -0.59
CA ALA A 511 6.38 -19.39 -0.93
C ALA A 511 5.19 -19.71 -1.85
N ALA A 512 4.03 -19.13 -1.58
CA ALA A 512 2.85 -19.24 -2.44
C ALA A 512 3.10 -18.62 -3.83
N ALA A 513 3.78 -17.47 -3.89
CA ALA A 513 4.17 -16.84 -5.16
C ALA A 513 5.16 -17.71 -5.95
N LYS A 514 6.15 -18.32 -5.29
CA LYS A 514 7.09 -19.26 -5.93
C LYS A 514 6.43 -20.54 -6.46
N ALA A 515 5.31 -20.98 -5.87
CA ALA A 515 4.57 -22.15 -6.35
C ALA A 515 3.77 -21.87 -7.65
N ILE A 516 3.58 -20.60 -8.01
CA ILE A 516 2.88 -20.13 -9.22
C ILE A 516 3.92 -19.66 -10.27
N THR A 517 5.05 -20.33 -10.41
CA THR A 517 5.82 -20.21 -11.66
C THR A 517 5.05 -20.93 -12.76
N ALA A 518 4.53 -20.16 -13.72
CA ALA A 518 3.84 -20.69 -14.88
C ALA A 518 4.70 -21.78 -15.53
N LYS A 519 4.18 -23.01 -15.61
CA LYS A 519 4.83 -24.09 -16.36
C LYS A 519 4.95 -23.62 -17.82
N PRO A 520 6.10 -23.79 -18.48
CA PRO A 520 6.28 -23.33 -19.85
C PRO A 520 5.28 -24.05 -20.78
N LEU A 521 4.60 -23.29 -21.64
CA LEU A 521 3.70 -23.79 -22.69
C LEU A 521 4.46 -24.36 -23.89
N VAL A 522 5.67 -23.83 -24.12
CA VAL A 522 6.60 -24.20 -25.18
C VAL A 522 8.02 -24.12 -24.63
N GLU A 523 8.90 -25.05 -25.02
CA GLU A 523 10.32 -25.04 -24.65
C GLU A 523 11.18 -24.48 -25.78
N ASN A 524 12.34 -23.92 -25.43
CA ASN A 524 13.36 -23.45 -26.38
C ASN A 524 12.82 -22.43 -27.40
N VAL A 525 12.04 -21.46 -26.94
CA VAL A 525 11.52 -20.38 -27.80
C VAL A 525 12.71 -19.63 -28.42
N PRO A 526 12.84 -19.57 -29.76
CA PRO A 526 13.93 -18.86 -30.40
C PRO A 526 13.83 -17.36 -30.13
N GLU A 527 14.97 -16.66 -30.22
CA GLU A 527 15.01 -15.21 -30.10
C GLU A 527 14.33 -14.59 -31.34
N LEU A 528 13.12 -14.06 -31.13
CA LEU A 528 12.23 -13.54 -32.18
C LEU A 528 11.82 -12.10 -31.86
N PRO A 529 11.53 -11.27 -32.89
CA PRO A 529 10.94 -9.96 -32.67
C PRO A 529 9.55 -10.07 -32.03
N ALA A 530 9.17 -9.06 -31.25
CA ALA A 530 7.85 -8.97 -30.63
C ALA A 530 6.73 -9.07 -31.68
N THR A 531 5.65 -9.80 -31.36
CA THR A 531 4.52 -9.97 -32.27
C THR A 531 3.73 -8.65 -32.38
N VAL A 532 3.44 -8.22 -33.61
CA VAL A 532 2.61 -7.02 -33.86
C VAL A 532 1.14 -7.34 -33.58
N ALA A 533 0.57 -6.68 -32.56
CA ALA A 533 -0.80 -6.85 -32.11
C ALA A 533 -1.81 -6.04 -32.95
N LEU A 534 -2.26 -6.58 -34.09
CA LEU A 534 -3.20 -5.92 -35.00
C LEU A 534 -4.56 -5.61 -34.37
N TYR A 535 -4.95 -6.38 -33.34
CA TYR A 535 -6.20 -6.17 -32.61
C TYR A 535 -6.27 -4.84 -31.84
N TYR A 536 -5.15 -4.12 -31.68
CA TYR A 536 -5.16 -2.76 -31.15
C TYR A 536 -5.50 -1.68 -32.18
N GLU A 537 -5.24 -1.94 -33.46
CA GLU A 537 -5.55 -1.02 -34.55
C GLU A 537 -7.05 -1.07 -34.88
N ASP A 538 -7.57 -2.29 -35.07
CA ASP A 538 -8.98 -2.53 -35.35
C ASP A 538 -9.48 -3.81 -34.67
N VAL A 539 -10.27 -3.61 -33.60
CA VAL A 539 -10.89 -4.71 -32.84
C VAL A 539 -11.94 -5.48 -33.64
N SER A 540 -12.42 -4.93 -34.75
CA SER A 540 -13.45 -5.53 -35.62
C SER A 540 -12.88 -6.34 -36.79
N SER A 541 -11.55 -6.29 -36.98
CA SER A 541 -10.86 -7.09 -37.99
C SER A 541 -10.93 -8.57 -37.65
N GLN A 542 -11.57 -9.34 -38.53
CA GLN A 542 -11.80 -10.79 -38.37
C GLN A 542 -10.74 -11.64 -39.07
N ASN A 543 -10.09 -11.06 -40.09
CA ASN A 543 -9.15 -11.75 -40.96
C ASN A 543 -7.85 -10.97 -41.07
N PHE A 544 -6.74 -11.68 -41.23
CA PHE A 544 -5.42 -11.09 -41.46
C PHE A 544 -4.48 -12.05 -42.19
N GLU A 545 -3.37 -11.53 -42.69
CA GLU A 545 -2.27 -12.34 -43.20
C GLU A 545 -1.03 -12.12 -42.33
N ALA A 546 -0.28 -13.19 -42.09
CA ALA A 546 0.94 -13.18 -41.29
C ALA A 546 1.93 -14.24 -41.76
N SER A 547 3.19 -14.08 -41.35
CA SER A 547 4.25 -15.07 -41.58
C SER A 547 4.52 -15.88 -40.32
N VAL A 548 4.69 -17.19 -40.46
CA VAL A 548 5.06 -18.10 -39.36
C VAL A 548 6.54 -17.92 -39.03
N LEU A 549 6.83 -17.48 -37.80
CA LEU A 549 8.19 -17.28 -37.30
C LEU A 549 8.72 -18.48 -36.54
N ALA A 550 7.85 -19.20 -35.82
CA ALA A 550 8.18 -20.45 -35.15
C ALA A 550 6.96 -21.37 -35.05
N CYS A 551 7.24 -22.68 -35.06
CA CYS A 551 6.28 -23.74 -34.77
C CYS A 551 6.94 -24.71 -33.78
N LEU A 552 6.41 -24.77 -32.56
CA LEU A 552 7.00 -25.53 -31.46
C LEU A 552 5.98 -26.56 -30.94
N PRO A 553 6.40 -27.77 -30.54
CA PRO A 553 5.50 -28.69 -29.86
C PRO A 553 5.08 -28.09 -28.51
N LEU A 554 3.79 -28.23 -28.15
CA LEU A 554 3.32 -27.79 -26.84
C LEU A 554 3.83 -28.73 -25.74
N VAL A 555 4.18 -28.14 -24.61
CA VAL A 555 4.56 -28.84 -23.37
C VAL A 555 3.65 -28.38 -22.24
N GLY A 556 3.20 -29.29 -21.38
CA GLY A 556 2.32 -28.97 -20.26
C GLY A 556 1.23 -30.01 -20.01
N GLU A 557 0.63 -29.96 -18.82
CA GLU A 557 -0.45 -30.86 -18.39
C GLU A 557 -1.86 -30.26 -18.61
N ASP A 558 -1.96 -28.93 -18.71
CA ASP A 558 -3.22 -28.17 -18.82
C ASP A 558 -3.39 -27.54 -20.21
N LEU A 559 -3.34 -28.35 -21.26
CA LEU A 559 -3.52 -27.89 -22.65
C LEU A 559 -4.96 -28.16 -23.15
N PRO A 560 -5.52 -27.29 -24.02
CA PRO A 560 -6.80 -27.56 -24.67
C PRO A 560 -6.79 -28.90 -25.42
N GLU A 561 -7.89 -29.64 -25.34
CA GLU A 561 -8.03 -30.93 -26.03
C GLU A 561 -7.87 -30.73 -27.56
N GLY A 562 -6.90 -31.43 -28.14
CA GLY A 562 -6.59 -31.34 -29.58
C GLY A 562 -5.49 -30.34 -29.95
N ALA A 563 -5.03 -29.48 -29.03
CA ALA A 563 -3.88 -28.61 -29.28
C ALA A 563 -2.58 -29.42 -29.22
N THR A 564 -1.73 -29.29 -30.26
CA THR A 564 -0.48 -30.06 -30.37
C THR A 564 0.76 -29.17 -30.57
N HIS A 565 0.60 -27.99 -31.20
CA HIS A 565 1.70 -27.09 -31.53
C HIS A 565 1.40 -25.65 -31.11
N GLY A 566 2.42 -24.90 -30.69
CA GLY A 566 2.39 -23.46 -30.48
C GLY A 566 2.99 -22.75 -31.69
N ILE A 567 2.18 -21.92 -32.36
CA ILE A 567 2.58 -21.17 -33.56
C ILE A 567 2.83 -19.72 -33.18
N VAL A 568 4.00 -19.19 -33.55
CA VAL A 568 4.37 -17.78 -33.36
C VAL A 568 4.37 -17.08 -34.71
N LEU A 569 3.68 -15.95 -34.80
CA LEU A 569 3.52 -15.14 -36.01
C LEU A 569 4.22 -13.78 -35.87
N ASP A 570 4.55 -13.14 -37.00
CA ASP A 570 5.07 -11.76 -37.01
C ASP A 570 4.03 -10.74 -36.56
N ARG A 571 2.76 -10.96 -36.92
CA ARG A 571 1.60 -10.15 -36.55
C ARG A 571 0.36 -11.00 -36.38
N THR A 572 -0.60 -10.54 -35.58
CA THR A 572 -1.84 -11.30 -35.37
C THR A 572 -3.03 -10.43 -34.96
N CYS A 573 -4.23 -10.82 -35.41
CA CYS A 573 -5.48 -10.30 -34.87
C CYS A 573 -5.98 -11.09 -33.65
N PHE A 574 -5.41 -12.25 -33.31
CA PHE A 574 -5.81 -13.02 -32.13
C PHE A 574 -5.35 -12.32 -30.85
N TYR A 575 -6.29 -12.08 -29.92
CA TYR A 575 -5.96 -11.55 -28.61
C TYR A 575 -5.50 -12.72 -27.72
N PRO A 576 -4.29 -12.64 -27.14
CA PRO A 576 -3.86 -13.63 -26.16
C PRO A 576 -4.59 -13.41 -24.83
N GLU A 577 -4.82 -14.48 -24.07
CA GLU A 577 -5.38 -14.36 -22.73
C GLU A 577 -4.59 -13.35 -21.88
N GLY A 578 -5.31 -12.42 -21.25
CA GLY A 578 -4.70 -11.33 -20.51
C GLY A 578 -5.71 -10.32 -19.98
N GLY A 579 -5.39 -9.65 -18.86
CA GLY A 579 -6.30 -8.68 -18.22
C GLY A 579 -7.62 -9.31 -17.75
N GLY A 580 -7.61 -10.63 -17.53
CA GLY A 580 -8.78 -11.45 -17.20
C GLY A 580 -9.67 -11.81 -18.38
N GLN A 581 -9.43 -11.31 -19.60
CA GLN A 581 -10.15 -11.76 -20.79
C GLN A 581 -9.50 -13.02 -21.35
N GLU A 582 -10.30 -14.05 -21.63
CA GLU A 582 -9.84 -15.29 -22.28
C GLU A 582 -9.29 -15.06 -23.69
N GLY A 583 -8.42 -15.96 -24.14
CA GLY A 583 -7.83 -15.94 -25.49
C GLY A 583 -8.85 -16.20 -26.60
N ASP A 584 -8.54 -15.66 -27.79
CA ASP A 584 -9.34 -15.92 -28.98
C ASP A 584 -9.07 -17.27 -29.61
N TYR A 585 -10.12 -17.77 -30.26
CA TYR A 585 -10.11 -18.99 -31.07
C TYR A 585 -10.32 -18.64 -32.54
N GLY A 586 -10.08 -19.60 -33.41
CA GLY A 586 -10.23 -19.41 -34.85
C GLY A 586 -9.50 -20.46 -35.66
N SER A 587 -8.94 -20.05 -36.79
CA SER A 587 -8.16 -20.92 -37.66
C SER A 587 -7.02 -20.18 -38.34
N LEU A 588 -5.96 -20.92 -38.66
CA LEU A 588 -4.89 -20.51 -39.56
C LEU A 588 -4.92 -21.44 -40.78
N THR A 589 -4.79 -20.88 -41.97
CA THR A 589 -4.82 -21.61 -43.23
C THR A 589 -3.71 -21.13 -44.16
N CYS A 590 -2.98 -22.04 -44.77
CA CYS A 590 -2.11 -21.79 -45.91
C CYS A 590 -2.49 -22.75 -47.05
N ASP A 591 -1.79 -22.66 -48.19
CA ASP A 591 -2.08 -23.50 -49.36
C ASP A 591 -1.98 -25.02 -49.08
N SER A 592 -1.17 -25.42 -48.10
CA SER A 592 -0.85 -26.81 -47.78
C SER A 592 -1.55 -27.36 -46.53
N ALA A 593 -2.01 -26.49 -45.62
CA ALA A 593 -2.52 -26.88 -44.31
C ALA A 593 -3.62 -25.93 -43.80
N SER A 594 -4.55 -26.46 -43.02
CA SER A 594 -5.55 -25.69 -42.31
C SER A 594 -5.73 -26.26 -40.91
N HIS A 595 -5.47 -25.45 -39.89
CA HIS A 595 -5.48 -25.88 -38.50
C HIS A 595 -6.33 -24.94 -37.65
N SER A 596 -7.06 -25.53 -36.70
CA SER A 596 -7.84 -24.78 -35.72
C SER A 596 -6.92 -24.24 -34.63
N ILE A 597 -7.23 -23.03 -34.17
CA ILE A 597 -6.61 -22.41 -33.01
C ILE A 597 -7.59 -22.53 -31.84
N PHE A 598 -7.19 -23.30 -30.83
CA PHE A 598 -8.02 -23.61 -29.67
C PHE A 598 -7.81 -22.65 -28.51
N ASP A 599 -6.71 -21.90 -28.52
CA ASP A 599 -6.40 -20.88 -27.53
C ASP A 599 -5.26 -19.99 -28.03
N THR A 600 -5.13 -18.81 -27.46
CA THR A 600 -4.05 -17.86 -27.75
C THR A 600 -3.47 -17.34 -26.44
N GLN A 601 -2.16 -17.45 -26.27
CA GLN A 601 -1.44 -17.13 -25.04
C GLN A 601 -0.25 -16.20 -25.30
N LYS A 602 0.25 -15.51 -24.28
CA LYS A 602 1.44 -14.63 -24.39
C LYS A 602 2.62 -15.24 -23.64
N VAL A 603 3.79 -15.31 -24.28
CA VAL A 603 5.06 -15.71 -23.65
C VAL A 603 6.08 -14.60 -23.90
N GLY A 604 6.41 -13.83 -22.87
CA GLY A 604 7.19 -12.60 -23.03
C GLY A 604 6.45 -11.59 -23.93
N GLU A 605 7.08 -11.19 -25.02
CA GLU A 605 6.49 -10.31 -26.05
C GLU A 605 5.95 -11.05 -27.29
N LEU A 606 5.91 -12.38 -27.24
CA LEU A 606 5.43 -13.23 -28.34
C LEU A 606 4.01 -13.71 -28.08
N VAL A 607 3.20 -13.73 -29.12
CA VAL A 607 1.87 -14.35 -29.10
C VAL A 607 1.97 -15.77 -29.65
N VAL A 608 1.59 -16.74 -28.82
CA VAL A 608 1.61 -18.18 -29.12
C VAL A 608 0.18 -18.65 -29.37
N HIS A 609 -0.06 -19.19 -30.56
CA HIS A 609 -1.36 -19.71 -30.98
C HIS A 609 -1.36 -21.24 -30.82
N LEU A 610 -2.24 -21.77 -29.97
CA LEU A 610 -2.31 -23.21 -29.68
C LEU A 610 -3.12 -23.90 -30.78
N SER A 611 -2.41 -24.57 -31.68
CA SER A 611 -2.91 -25.11 -32.93
C SER A 611 -3.10 -26.63 -32.91
N SER A 612 -4.05 -27.12 -33.71
CA SER A 612 -4.30 -28.56 -33.91
C SER A 612 -3.19 -29.28 -34.69
N GLY A 613 -2.32 -28.55 -35.39
CA GLY A 613 -1.21 -29.09 -36.16
C GLY A 613 -0.10 -28.09 -36.45
N PRO A 614 0.99 -28.54 -37.09
CA PRO A 614 2.16 -27.72 -37.36
C PRO A 614 2.03 -26.87 -38.65
N PHE A 615 2.86 -25.84 -38.75
CA PHE A 615 3.15 -25.10 -39.99
C PHE A 615 4.65 -25.06 -40.25
N GLU A 616 5.06 -24.80 -41.49
CA GLU A 616 6.48 -24.59 -41.81
C GLU A 616 6.89 -23.14 -41.50
N VAL A 617 8.10 -22.95 -40.96
CA VAL A 617 8.61 -21.60 -40.69
C VAL A 617 8.84 -20.88 -42.01
N GLY A 618 8.28 -19.67 -42.12
CA GLY A 618 8.24 -18.87 -43.34
C GLY A 618 6.93 -18.99 -44.13
N ASP A 619 6.02 -19.89 -43.75
CA ASP A 619 4.69 -19.97 -44.37
C ASP A 619 3.94 -18.64 -44.24
N MET A 620 3.25 -18.25 -45.31
CA MET A 620 2.25 -17.19 -45.27
C MET A 620 0.90 -17.80 -44.94
N VAL A 621 0.34 -17.42 -43.78
CA VAL A 621 -0.93 -17.93 -43.28
C VAL A 621 -2.00 -16.84 -43.33
N HIS A 622 -3.20 -17.25 -43.71
CA HIS A 622 -4.43 -16.50 -43.53
C HIS A 622 -5.04 -16.90 -42.19
N GLY A 623 -5.23 -15.93 -41.29
CA GLY A 623 -5.89 -16.14 -40.01
C GLY A 623 -7.33 -15.63 -40.03
N GLU A 624 -8.26 -16.45 -39.53
CA GLU A 624 -9.68 -16.12 -39.36
C GLU A 624 -10.10 -16.37 -37.90
N LEU A 625 -10.67 -15.35 -37.26
CA LEU A 625 -11.13 -15.41 -35.86
C LEU A 625 -12.53 -16.04 -35.75
N ASP A 626 -12.79 -16.74 -34.64
CA ASP A 626 -14.17 -16.99 -34.20
C ASP A 626 -14.78 -15.66 -33.71
N TRP A 627 -15.47 -14.99 -34.64
CA TRP A 627 -16.07 -13.68 -34.37
C TRP A 627 -17.17 -13.74 -33.30
N SER A 628 -17.89 -14.86 -33.18
CA SER A 628 -18.94 -14.98 -32.15
C SER A 628 -18.32 -14.96 -30.75
N ARG A 629 -17.22 -15.71 -30.57
CA ARG A 629 -16.43 -15.70 -29.33
C ARG A 629 -15.85 -14.31 -29.05
N ARG A 630 -15.14 -13.72 -30.02
CA ARG A 630 -14.53 -12.38 -29.86
C ARG A 630 -15.56 -11.34 -29.44
N ARG A 631 -16.69 -11.29 -30.14
CA ARG A 631 -17.75 -10.32 -29.85
C ARG A 631 -18.29 -10.48 -28.43
N GLN A 632 -18.56 -11.72 -28.00
CA GLN A 632 -19.08 -11.99 -26.66
C GLN A 632 -18.05 -11.65 -25.56
N LEU A 633 -16.76 -11.89 -25.81
CA LEU A 633 -15.68 -11.45 -24.91
C LEU A 633 -15.62 -9.91 -24.83
N MET A 634 -15.75 -9.20 -25.95
CA MET A 634 -15.83 -7.74 -25.98
C MET A 634 -17.07 -7.19 -25.28
N ASP A 635 -18.22 -7.87 -25.40
CA ASP A 635 -19.47 -7.53 -24.71
C ASP A 635 -19.23 -7.54 -23.20
N HIS A 636 -18.67 -8.63 -22.68
CA HIS A 636 -18.34 -8.79 -21.27
C HIS A 636 -17.24 -7.85 -20.80
N HIS A 637 -16.17 -7.65 -21.58
CA HIS A 637 -15.07 -6.80 -21.17
C HIS A 637 -15.52 -5.34 -21.04
N THR A 638 -16.22 -4.83 -22.05
CA THR A 638 -16.75 -3.46 -22.01
C THR A 638 -17.80 -3.31 -20.89
N ALA A 639 -18.63 -4.33 -20.66
CA ALA A 639 -19.59 -4.34 -19.56
C ALA A 639 -18.92 -4.29 -18.17
N VAL A 640 -17.79 -4.96 -17.97
CA VAL A 640 -17.03 -4.89 -16.70
C VAL A 640 -16.58 -3.47 -16.38
N HIS A 641 -16.10 -2.71 -17.37
CA HIS A 641 -15.73 -1.30 -17.18
C HIS A 641 -16.94 -0.44 -16.78
N ILE A 642 -18.06 -0.62 -17.49
CA ILE A 642 -19.31 0.11 -17.23
C ILE A 642 -19.88 -0.24 -15.84
N VAL A 643 -19.89 -1.51 -15.45
CA VAL A 643 -20.35 -1.93 -14.12
C VAL A 643 -19.42 -1.41 -13.02
N GLY A 644 -18.10 -1.44 -13.25
CA GLY A 644 -17.11 -0.90 -12.31
C GLY A 644 -17.25 0.62 -12.11
N GLY A 645 -17.44 1.37 -13.19
CA GLY A 645 -17.70 2.81 -13.14
C GLY A 645 -19.02 3.14 -12.43
N ALA A 646 -20.09 2.39 -12.69
CA ALA A 646 -21.37 2.53 -12.01
C ALA A 646 -21.25 2.23 -10.50
N ALA A 647 -20.53 1.17 -10.13
CA ALA A 647 -20.27 0.84 -8.74
C ALA A 647 -19.49 1.96 -8.01
N ARG A 648 -18.45 2.53 -8.62
CA ARG A 648 -17.72 3.69 -8.06
C ARG A 648 -18.60 4.91 -7.83
N ARG A 649 -19.45 5.25 -8.81
CA ARG A 649 -20.34 6.42 -8.72
C ARG A 649 -21.42 6.26 -7.65
N LEU A 650 -21.95 5.06 -7.46
CA LEU A 650 -23.07 4.80 -6.54
C LEU A 650 -22.61 4.44 -5.12
N LEU A 651 -21.59 3.59 -5.00
CA LEU A 651 -21.15 3.07 -3.71
C LEU A 651 -20.06 3.93 -3.06
N GLY A 652 -19.30 4.67 -3.88
CA GLY A 652 -18.24 5.57 -3.42
C GLY A 652 -16.87 5.29 -4.04
N PRO A 653 -15.91 6.19 -3.80
CA PRO A 653 -14.62 6.20 -4.48
C PRO A 653 -13.63 5.12 -3.97
N HIS A 654 -13.92 4.46 -2.84
CA HIS A 654 -13.17 3.29 -2.33
C HIS A 654 -13.37 2.03 -3.15
N ILE A 655 -14.30 2.02 -4.11
CA ILE A 655 -14.47 0.90 -5.03
C ILE A 655 -13.23 0.82 -5.94
N TYR A 656 -12.46 -0.25 -5.75
CA TYR A 656 -11.26 -0.58 -6.51
C TYR A 656 -11.35 -2.04 -6.97
N GLN A 657 -10.88 -2.34 -8.17
CA GLN A 657 -10.87 -3.71 -8.68
C GLN A 657 -9.84 -4.57 -7.92
N ALA A 658 -10.30 -5.65 -7.31
CA ALA A 658 -9.48 -6.67 -6.66
C ALA A 658 -9.18 -7.86 -7.59
N GLY A 659 -9.94 -8.00 -8.67
CA GLY A 659 -9.80 -9.05 -9.67
C GLY A 659 -10.91 -9.02 -10.71
N ALA A 660 -10.66 -9.59 -11.88
CA ALA A 660 -11.68 -9.72 -12.93
C ALA A 660 -11.40 -10.96 -13.80
N ASN A 661 -12.44 -11.52 -14.40
CA ASN A 661 -12.33 -12.51 -15.46
C ASN A 661 -13.54 -12.40 -16.40
N LYS A 662 -13.34 -12.64 -17.68
CA LYS A 662 -14.35 -12.53 -18.74
C LYS A 662 -14.24 -13.76 -19.65
N SER A 663 -15.22 -14.63 -19.56
CA SER A 663 -15.43 -15.76 -20.48
C SER A 663 -16.56 -15.46 -21.45
N VAL A 664 -16.89 -16.40 -22.34
CA VAL A 664 -18.06 -16.25 -23.23
C VAL A 664 -19.40 -16.41 -22.49
N GLU A 665 -19.43 -17.20 -21.42
CA GLU A 665 -20.63 -17.46 -20.64
C GLU A 665 -20.93 -16.36 -19.61
N SER A 666 -19.89 -15.76 -19.03
CA SER A 666 -20.05 -14.74 -17.98
C SER A 666 -18.80 -13.91 -17.75
N ALA A 667 -18.98 -12.79 -17.06
CA ALA A 667 -17.89 -12.05 -16.45
C ALA A 667 -18.02 -11.99 -14.93
N ARG A 668 -16.88 -11.89 -14.26
CA ARG A 668 -16.78 -11.55 -12.84
C ARG A 668 -15.96 -10.28 -12.66
N LEU A 669 -16.42 -9.43 -11.75
CA LEU A 669 -15.70 -8.26 -11.27
C LEU A 669 -15.68 -8.29 -9.74
N ASP A 670 -14.48 -8.38 -9.17
CA ASP A 670 -14.27 -8.33 -7.72
C ASP A 670 -13.94 -6.90 -7.35
N ILE A 671 -14.74 -6.29 -6.48
CA ILE A 671 -14.58 -4.91 -6.03
C ILE A 671 -14.33 -4.84 -4.53
N THR A 672 -13.52 -3.86 -4.10
CA THR A 672 -13.36 -3.56 -2.69
C THR A 672 -14.61 -2.86 -2.14
N HIS A 673 -15.23 -3.42 -1.10
CA HIS A 673 -16.39 -2.81 -0.45
C HIS A 673 -16.50 -3.24 1.02
N HIS A 674 -16.88 -2.31 1.91
CA HIS A 674 -16.81 -2.53 3.36
C HIS A 674 -18.00 -3.34 3.93
N ARG A 675 -19.11 -3.45 3.17
CA ARG A 675 -20.33 -4.19 3.54
C ARG A 675 -20.78 -5.12 2.40
N ARG A 676 -21.79 -5.97 2.67
CA ARG A 676 -22.43 -6.78 1.63
C ARG A 676 -23.33 -5.91 0.74
N LEU A 677 -23.37 -6.24 -0.55
CA LEU A 677 -24.29 -5.60 -1.49
C LEU A 677 -25.69 -6.20 -1.36
N THR A 678 -26.68 -5.31 -1.29
CA THR A 678 -28.09 -5.67 -1.28
C THR A 678 -28.62 -5.80 -2.70
N ARG A 679 -29.78 -6.44 -2.87
CA ARG A 679 -30.42 -6.51 -4.19
C ARG A 679 -30.69 -5.11 -4.77
N SER A 680 -31.06 -4.14 -3.93
CA SER A 680 -31.25 -2.74 -4.34
C SER A 680 -29.95 -2.11 -4.86
N ASP A 681 -28.81 -2.39 -4.23
CA ASP A 681 -27.51 -1.89 -4.72
C ASP A 681 -27.24 -2.44 -6.14
N LEU A 682 -27.46 -3.75 -6.35
CA LEU A 682 -27.25 -4.38 -7.65
C LEU A 682 -28.19 -3.83 -8.73
N ASP A 683 -29.46 -3.62 -8.40
CA ASP A 683 -30.46 -3.07 -9.34
C ASP A 683 -30.11 -1.63 -9.75
N GLN A 684 -29.59 -0.81 -8.82
CA GLN A 684 -29.12 0.56 -9.12
C GLN A 684 -27.87 0.56 -10.01
N ILE A 685 -26.89 -0.31 -9.71
CA ILE A 685 -25.68 -0.45 -10.55
C ILE A 685 -26.06 -0.94 -11.96
N GLU A 686 -26.95 -1.93 -12.06
CA GLU A 686 -27.44 -2.44 -13.34
C GLU A 686 -28.18 -1.35 -14.14
N ALA A 687 -29.05 -0.56 -13.49
CA ALA A 687 -29.78 0.52 -14.14
C ALA A 687 -28.84 1.59 -14.71
N LEU A 688 -27.88 2.06 -13.91
CA LEU A 688 -26.88 3.04 -14.35
C LEU A 688 -25.98 2.48 -15.45
N ALA A 689 -25.58 1.21 -15.36
CA ALA A 689 -24.79 0.55 -16.39
C ALA A 689 -25.51 0.51 -17.74
N ASN A 690 -26.81 0.16 -17.74
CA ASN A 690 -27.59 0.14 -18.98
C ASN A 690 -27.90 1.55 -19.51
N GLU A 691 -28.02 2.56 -18.64
CA GLU A 691 -28.10 3.97 -19.06
C GLU A 691 -26.83 4.39 -19.81
N VAL A 692 -25.65 4.01 -19.33
CA VAL A 692 -24.36 4.28 -20.00
C VAL A 692 -24.29 3.60 -21.37
N VAL A 693 -24.74 2.34 -21.47
CA VAL A 693 -24.81 1.62 -22.76
C VAL A 693 -25.71 2.35 -23.77
N GLN A 694 -26.79 2.98 -23.32
CA GLN A 694 -27.71 3.72 -24.19
C GLN A 694 -27.17 5.11 -24.57
N ASN A 695 -26.52 5.80 -23.64
CA ASN A 695 -26.15 7.22 -23.79
C ASN A 695 -24.74 7.43 -24.38
N VAL A 696 -23.81 6.50 -24.16
CA VAL A 696 -22.44 6.63 -24.67
C VAL A 696 -22.39 6.12 -26.12
N SER A 697 -22.16 7.05 -27.05
CA SER A 697 -22.09 6.73 -28.47
C SER A 697 -20.80 6.04 -28.87
N ARG A 698 -19.65 6.43 -28.27
CA ARG A 698 -18.34 5.91 -28.66
C ARG A 698 -17.34 5.86 -27.48
N THR A 699 -16.47 4.86 -27.48
CA THR A 699 -15.29 4.76 -26.61
C THR A 699 -14.05 5.38 -27.28
N GLU A 700 -13.17 5.96 -26.47
CA GLU A 700 -11.89 6.53 -26.89
C GLU A 700 -10.76 5.60 -26.46
N LYS A 701 -9.82 5.34 -27.36
CA LYS A 701 -8.59 4.56 -27.10
C LYS A 701 -7.42 5.47 -27.39
N LEU A 702 -6.54 5.63 -26.41
CA LEU A 702 -5.37 6.51 -26.52
C LEU A 702 -4.16 5.84 -25.88
N THR A 703 -2.99 6.16 -26.39
CA THR A 703 -1.72 5.74 -25.82
C THR A 703 -0.98 6.98 -25.38
N LEU A 704 -0.55 6.99 -24.12
CA LEU A 704 0.28 8.06 -23.56
C LEU A 704 1.51 7.42 -22.91
N ASP A 705 2.61 8.17 -22.88
CA ASP A 705 3.69 7.84 -21.96
C ASP A 705 3.15 7.84 -20.51
N ARG A 706 3.67 6.94 -19.69
CA ARG A 706 3.26 6.72 -18.30
C ARG A 706 3.29 8.00 -17.47
N LYS A 707 4.31 8.84 -17.62
CA LYS A 707 4.39 10.12 -16.91
C LYS A 707 3.19 11.02 -17.22
N ASP A 708 2.81 11.11 -18.49
CA ASP A 708 1.69 11.94 -18.94
C ASP A 708 0.34 11.33 -18.55
N ALA A 709 0.24 10.00 -18.59
CA ALA A 709 -0.94 9.26 -18.13
C ALA A 709 -1.20 9.48 -16.62
N ASP A 710 -0.18 9.29 -15.80
CA ASP A 710 -0.23 9.47 -14.34
C ASP A 710 -0.63 10.90 -13.98
N ARG A 711 0.02 11.89 -14.61
CA ARG A 711 -0.28 13.31 -14.39
C ARG A 711 -1.71 13.68 -14.81
N LYS A 712 -2.24 13.10 -15.89
CA LYS A 712 -3.53 13.50 -16.47
C LYS A 712 -4.72 12.81 -15.82
N PHE A 713 -4.58 11.54 -15.43
CA PHE A 713 -5.69 10.71 -14.97
C PHE A 713 -5.53 10.20 -13.54
N GLY A 714 -4.37 10.39 -12.92
CA GLY A 714 -4.06 9.86 -11.60
C GLY A 714 -3.99 8.32 -11.58
N PHE A 715 -3.83 7.77 -10.38
CA PHE A 715 -3.56 6.33 -10.23
C PHE A 715 -4.81 5.44 -10.22
N ASP A 716 -6.01 6.02 -10.24
CA ASP A 716 -7.24 5.28 -10.52
C ASP A 716 -7.27 4.72 -11.95
N LEU A 717 -6.34 5.14 -12.79
CA LEU A 717 -6.08 4.51 -14.08
C LEU A 717 -5.73 3.02 -13.94
N TYR A 718 -5.11 2.61 -12.84
CA TYR A 718 -4.52 1.26 -12.64
C TYR A 718 -5.42 0.27 -11.90
N GLN A 719 -6.73 0.38 -12.05
CA GLN A 719 -7.72 -0.55 -11.47
C GLN A 719 -7.41 -2.01 -11.84
N GLY A 720 -7.07 -2.26 -13.11
CA GLY A 720 -6.68 -3.58 -13.61
C GLY A 720 -5.26 -4.05 -13.25
N GLY A 721 -4.53 -3.27 -12.44
CA GLY A 721 -3.10 -3.43 -12.21
C GLY A 721 -2.27 -2.45 -13.06
N ALA A 722 -1.11 -2.07 -12.55
CA ALA A 722 -0.20 -1.13 -13.21
C ALA A 722 0.55 -1.81 -14.37
N PRO A 723 0.43 -1.36 -15.63
CA PRO A 723 1.17 -1.94 -16.76
C PRO A 723 2.68 -1.74 -16.61
N LYS A 724 3.50 -2.72 -16.99
CA LYS A 724 4.96 -2.63 -16.82
C LYS A 724 5.67 -1.68 -17.79
N GLY A 725 5.09 -1.47 -18.97
CA GLY A 725 5.68 -0.63 -20.03
C GLY A 725 5.60 0.87 -19.77
N SER A 726 6.40 1.64 -20.51
CA SER A 726 6.36 3.11 -20.53
C SER A 726 5.14 3.65 -21.26
N ASP A 727 4.68 2.96 -22.31
CA ASP A 727 3.46 3.33 -23.04
C ASP A 727 2.22 2.70 -22.41
N ILE A 728 1.30 3.56 -21.97
CA ILE A 728 0.05 3.17 -21.31
C ILE A 728 -1.10 3.30 -22.30
N ARG A 729 -1.69 2.15 -22.67
CA ARG A 729 -2.94 2.11 -23.43
C ARG A 729 -4.13 2.35 -22.51
N ILE A 730 -4.89 3.39 -22.80
CA ILE A 730 -6.02 3.87 -22.00
C ILE A 730 -7.30 3.68 -22.79
N LEU A 731 -8.28 3.04 -22.12
CA LEU A 731 -9.67 3.01 -22.54
C LEU A 731 -10.44 4.09 -21.79
N ARG A 732 -11.18 4.91 -22.53
CA ARG A 732 -12.07 5.93 -21.99
C ARG A 732 -13.50 5.73 -22.49
N ILE A 733 -14.41 5.51 -21.55
CA ILE A 733 -15.85 5.43 -21.77
C ILE A 733 -16.44 6.75 -21.26
N ALA A 734 -16.45 7.77 -22.13
CA ALA A 734 -16.89 9.14 -21.81
C ALA A 734 -16.24 9.69 -20.53
N ASP A 735 -17.05 10.18 -19.59
CA ASP A 735 -16.65 10.56 -18.23
C ASP A 735 -16.96 9.45 -17.19
N HIS A 736 -17.44 8.29 -17.67
CA HIS A 736 -17.92 7.19 -16.85
C HIS A 736 -16.80 6.33 -16.29
N ASP A 737 -15.87 5.94 -17.16
CA ASP A 737 -14.73 5.12 -16.77
C ASP A 737 -13.50 5.43 -17.64
N ILE A 738 -12.34 5.56 -17.00
CA ILE A 738 -11.05 5.79 -17.65
C ILE A 738 -10.03 4.89 -16.97
N GLN A 739 -9.50 3.91 -17.70
CA GLN A 739 -8.58 2.91 -17.15
C GLN A 739 -7.49 2.53 -18.15
N ALA A 740 -6.30 2.21 -17.65
CA ALA A 740 -5.30 1.49 -18.41
C ALA A 740 -5.82 0.08 -18.68
N CYS A 741 -6.05 -0.26 -19.94
CA CYS A 741 -6.57 -1.57 -20.31
C CYS A 741 -5.99 -2.05 -21.64
N GLY A 742 -5.38 -3.23 -21.61
CA GLY A 742 -4.83 -3.92 -22.77
C GLY A 742 -5.83 -4.78 -23.52
N GLY A 743 -7.11 -4.82 -23.13
CA GLY A 743 -8.11 -5.71 -23.73
C GLY A 743 -8.78 -5.18 -25.00
N THR A 744 -9.58 -6.05 -25.61
CA THR A 744 -10.46 -5.70 -26.73
C THR A 744 -11.80 -5.16 -26.22
N HIS A 745 -12.25 -4.02 -26.76
CA HIS A 745 -13.47 -3.34 -26.34
C HIS A 745 -14.27 -2.86 -27.53
N HIS A 746 -15.59 -2.80 -27.37
CA HIS A 746 -16.47 -2.20 -28.35
C HIS A 746 -16.16 -0.71 -28.51
N ASP A 747 -16.08 -0.27 -29.78
CA ASP A 747 -16.06 1.16 -30.09
C ASP A 747 -17.39 1.83 -29.74
N GLU A 748 -18.50 1.12 -29.91
CA GLU A 748 -19.86 1.59 -29.63
C GLU A 748 -20.46 0.73 -28.51
N PRO A 749 -20.52 1.20 -27.25
CA PRO A 749 -21.07 0.43 -26.13
C PRO A 749 -22.48 -0.09 -26.38
N GLY A 750 -23.30 0.63 -27.16
CA GLY A 750 -24.64 0.20 -27.56
C GLY A 750 -24.72 -1.18 -28.23
N ARG A 751 -23.62 -1.70 -28.79
CA ARG A 751 -23.56 -3.06 -29.39
C ARG A 751 -23.70 -4.19 -28.39
N ILE A 752 -23.46 -3.91 -27.11
CA ILE A 752 -23.65 -4.85 -25.99
C ILE A 752 -25.15 -5.17 -25.83
N GLY A 753 -26.04 -4.23 -26.13
CA GLY A 753 -27.48 -4.37 -25.93
C GLY A 753 -27.88 -4.26 -24.46
N GLN A 754 -27.73 -5.34 -23.68
CA GLN A 754 -28.13 -5.39 -22.27
C GLN A 754 -27.01 -5.94 -21.39
N ILE A 755 -26.84 -5.33 -20.21
CA ILE A 755 -26.01 -5.82 -19.12
C ILE A 755 -26.93 -6.27 -17.98
N ARG A 756 -26.64 -7.43 -17.37
CA ARG A 756 -27.32 -7.90 -16.16
C ARG A 756 -26.33 -8.29 -15.07
N ILE A 757 -26.65 -7.93 -13.83
CA ILE A 757 -25.92 -8.33 -12.63
C ILE A 757 -26.73 -9.45 -11.95
N VAL A 758 -26.27 -10.68 -12.16
CA VAL A 758 -26.99 -11.90 -11.73
C VAL A 758 -27.05 -11.97 -10.21
N ARG A 759 -25.91 -11.73 -9.56
CA ARG A 759 -25.76 -11.80 -8.10
C ARG A 759 -24.47 -11.12 -7.66
N SER A 760 -24.36 -10.91 -6.35
CA SER A 760 -23.10 -10.62 -5.69
C SER A 760 -22.82 -11.67 -4.61
N ASN A 761 -21.55 -12.01 -4.44
CA ASN A 761 -21.10 -12.90 -3.38
C ASN A 761 -19.86 -12.33 -2.67
N ALA A 762 -19.76 -12.62 -1.39
CA ALA A 762 -18.54 -12.50 -0.61
C ALA A 762 -17.40 -13.34 -1.20
N VAL A 763 -16.26 -12.71 -1.54
CA VAL A 763 -15.01 -13.48 -1.76
C VAL A 763 -14.28 -13.63 -0.44
N GLN A 764 -14.10 -12.50 0.24
CA GLN A 764 -13.51 -12.38 1.57
C GLN A 764 -14.04 -11.08 2.20
N ASP A 765 -13.65 -10.80 3.44
CA ASP A 765 -13.93 -9.49 4.03
C ASP A 765 -13.32 -8.38 3.17
N GLY A 766 -14.09 -7.31 2.95
CA GLY A 766 -13.65 -6.18 2.15
C GLY A 766 -13.70 -6.38 0.64
N VAL A 767 -14.12 -7.56 0.12
CA VAL A 767 -14.19 -7.83 -1.33
C VAL A 767 -15.49 -8.53 -1.73
N GLU A 768 -16.25 -7.89 -2.62
CA GLU A 768 -17.51 -8.37 -3.18
C GLU A 768 -17.32 -8.74 -4.66
N ARG A 769 -17.76 -9.93 -5.06
CA ARG A 769 -17.74 -10.39 -6.46
C ARG A 769 -19.08 -10.16 -7.11
N LEU A 770 -19.12 -9.34 -8.15
CA LEU A 770 -20.24 -9.16 -9.05
C LEU A 770 -20.18 -10.20 -10.17
N HIS A 771 -21.28 -10.93 -10.38
CA HIS A 771 -21.44 -11.84 -11.51
C HIS A 771 -22.26 -11.16 -12.60
N ILE A 772 -21.64 -10.92 -13.74
CA ILE A 772 -22.16 -10.08 -14.82
C ILE A 772 -22.36 -10.95 -16.06
N VAL A 773 -23.47 -10.73 -16.75
CA VAL A 773 -23.69 -11.27 -18.10
C VAL A 773 -24.08 -10.13 -19.02
N ALA A 774 -23.58 -10.14 -20.26
CA ALA A 774 -23.80 -9.08 -21.24
C ALA A 774 -24.02 -9.68 -22.64
N GLY A 775 -24.64 -8.94 -23.55
CA GLY A 775 -24.83 -9.40 -24.92
C GLY A 775 -25.69 -10.66 -25.04
N GLN A 776 -25.22 -11.65 -25.80
CA GLN A 776 -25.95 -12.89 -26.02
C GLN A 776 -26.11 -13.70 -24.73
N ALA A 777 -25.10 -13.74 -23.88
CA ALA A 777 -25.16 -14.40 -22.56
C ALA A 777 -26.26 -13.80 -21.66
N ALA A 778 -26.49 -12.48 -21.71
CA ALA A 778 -27.58 -11.85 -20.96
C ALA A 778 -28.98 -12.26 -21.47
N MET A 779 -29.13 -12.39 -22.78
CA MET A 779 -30.39 -12.84 -23.39
C MET A 779 -30.68 -14.32 -23.06
N GLU A 780 -29.66 -15.17 -23.10
CA GLU A 780 -29.78 -16.58 -22.72
C GLU A 780 -30.12 -16.75 -21.24
N HIS A 781 -29.46 -15.96 -20.37
CA HIS A 781 -29.79 -15.93 -18.95
C HIS A 781 -31.26 -15.54 -18.72
N ALA A 782 -31.76 -14.51 -19.43
CA ALA A 782 -33.16 -14.09 -19.32
C ALA A 782 -34.15 -15.19 -19.78
N ARG A 783 -33.88 -15.84 -20.92
CA ARG A 783 -34.70 -16.96 -21.42
C ARG A 783 -34.72 -18.13 -20.45
N ASN A 784 -33.59 -18.46 -19.85
CA ASN A 784 -33.48 -19.53 -18.86
C ASN A 784 -34.27 -19.19 -17.58
N GLN A 785 -34.19 -17.95 -17.09
CA GLN A 785 -35.00 -17.49 -15.95
C GLN A 785 -36.50 -17.55 -16.25
N GLU A 786 -36.93 -17.09 -17.44
CA GLU A 786 -38.33 -17.17 -17.86
C GLU A 786 -38.82 -18.62 -17.94
N ALA A 787 -38.00 -19.53 -18.47
CA ALA A 787 -38.31 -20.95 -18.53
C ALA A 787 -38.46 -21.56 -17.13
N ILE A 788 -37.58 -21.22 -16.17
CA ILE A 788 -37.68 -21.66 -14.78
C ILE A 788 -38.97 -21.15 -14.13
N LEU A 789 -39.27 -19.86 -14.28
CA LEU A 789 -40.49 -19.26 -13.73
C LEU A 789 -41.75 -19.91 -14.30
N ARG A 790 -41.81 -20.09 -15.63
CA ARG A 790 -42.93 -20.74 -16.31
C ARG A 790 -43.10 -22.19 -15.85
N ASN A 791 -42.03 -22.97 -15.84
CA ASN A 791 -42.08 -24.37 -15.40
C ASN A 791 -42.52 -24.49 -13.94
N ALA A 792 -42.07 -23.59 -13.05
CA ALA A 792 -42.51 -23.56 -11.66
C ALA A 792 -43.99 -23.16 -11.52
N SER A 793 -44.43 -22.16 -12.28
CA SER A 793 -45.84 -21.75 -12.37
C SER A 793 -46.75 -22.89 -12.82
N ASP A 794 -46.31 -23.64 -13.84
CA ASP A 794 -47.03 -24.80 -14.38
C ASP A 794 -47.16 -25.91 -13.33
N VAL A 795 -46.20 -26.09 -12.42
CA VAL A 795 -46.32 -27.07 -11.31
C VAL A 795 -47.44 -26.69 -10.35
N PHE A 796 -47.56 -25.41 -10.00
CA PHE A 796 -48.60 -24.91 -9.10
C PHE A 796 -49.93 -24.63 -9.82
N GLN A 797 -49.94 -24.66 -11.16
CA GLN A 797 -51.08 -24.31 -12.01
C GLN A 797 -51.62 -22.89 -11.72
N VAL A 798 -50.71 -21.94 -11.51
CA VAL A 798 -51.04 -20.51 -11.29
C VAL A 798 -50.29 -19.62 -12.28
N PRO A 799 -50.75 -18.38 -12.50
CA PRO A 799 -49.97 -17.35 -13.20
C PRO A 799 -48.62 -17.04 -12.51
N VAL A 800 -47.62 -16.59 -13.29
CA VAL A 800 -46.24 -16.35 -12.79
C VAL A 800 -46.20 -15.24 -11.72
N ASP A 801 -47.07 -14.24 -11.83
CA ASP A 801 -47.22 -13.17 -10.85
C ASP A 801 -47.84 -13.65 -9.53
N GLU A 802 -48.63 -14.73 -9.55
CA GLU A 802 -49.19 -15.36 -8.35
C GLU A 802 -48.27 -16.43 -7.74
N LEU A 803 -47.21 -16.83 -8.43
CA LEU A 803 -46.29 -17.90 -8.01
C LEU A 803 -45.69 -17.67 -6.62
N PRO A 804 -45.18 -16.47 -6.25
CA PRO A 804 -44.58 -16.27 -4.92
C PRO A 804 -45.60 -16.40 -3.78
N ALA A 805 -46.80 -15.84 -3.95
CA ALA A 805 -47.86 -15.92 -2.95
C ALA A 805 -48.35 -17.37 -2.78
N THR A 806 -48.51 -18.08 -3.90
CA THR A 806 -48.94 -19.47 -3.93
C THR A 806 -47.90 -20.40 -3.30
N ALA A 807 -46.62 -20.22 -3.64
CA ALA A 807 -45.52 -20.99 -3.05
C ALA A 807 -45.44 -20.79 -1.53
N ASN A 808 -45.58 -19.56 -1.03
CA ASN A 808 -45.61 -19.28 0.41
C ASN A 808 -46.81 -19.93 1.09
N ARG A 809 -48.01 -19.84 0.49
CA ARG A 809 -49.23 -20.47 1.02
C ARG A 809 -49.05 -21.98 1.14
N PHE A 810 -48.66 -22.65 0.06
CA PHE A 810 -48.44 -24.10 0.08
C PHE A 810 -47.32 -24.51 1.04
N PHE A 811 -46.23 -23.75 1.13
CA PHE A 811 -45.15 -24.05 2.06
C PHE A 811 -45.57 -23.89 3.53
N ALA A 812 -46.39 -22.88 3.84
CA ALA A 812 -46.96 -22.71 5.17
C ALA A 812 -47.92 -23.87 5.52
N GLU A 813 -48.86 -24.19 4.62
CA GLU A 813 -49.79 -25.31 4.78
C GLU A 813 -49.05 -26.65 4.94
N TRP A 814 -47.98 -26.87 4.16
CA TRP A 814 -47.15 -28.07 4.26
C TRP A 814 -46.42 -28.17 5.61
N LYS A 815 -45.92 -27.05 6.16
CA LYS A 815 -45.32 -27.02 7.49
C LYS A 815 -46.33 -27.27 8.61
N GLU A 816 -47.57 -26.84 8.44
CA GLU A 816 -48.64 -27.06 9.43
C GLU A 816 -49.16 -28.51 9.42
N GLN A 817 -49.07 -29.19 8.27
CA GLN A 817 -49.44 -30.61 8.12
C GLN A 817 -48.34 -31.58 8.60
N ARG A 818 -47.12 -31.10 8.80
CA ARG A 818 -45.97 -31.85 9.32
C ARG A 818 -45.82 -31.65 10.81
#